data_AF-A0A955ZJG6-F1
#
_entry.id   AF-A0A955ZJG6-F1
#
_cell.length_a   1.000
_cell.length_b   1.000
_cell.length_c   1.000
_cell.angle_alpha   90.00
_cell.angle_beta   90.00
_cell.angle_gamma   90.00
#
_symmetry.space_group_name_H-M   'P 1'
#
loop_
_entity.id
_entity.type
_entity.pdbx_description
1 polymer ?
#
loop_
_entity_poly.entity_id
_entity_poly.type
_entity_poly.pdbx_seq_one_letter_code
_entity_poly.pdbx_strand_id
1 'polypeptide(L)'
;MRWTRVWIASSAVAALLLLPGVGCSSSDAERKLLAELSEGCALNSDCKAPLVCAFELCHTQCQETRDCPSGQRCVHTDDAFVNVCQLPEEATCDKTSQCKGKQVCTPDGECRDVCQDDRDCVVGQKCSAERGCAEPEELGPDGHLGAPDGGIGGSGGTGGSGGTGATGGSGGAGGSSGTGATGGTGGASGSGGTGGSGGASGSGGTGATGGSGGASGSGGTSGSGGSGGASGTGGTGGSGGASGSGGGGGCSAGTADCDADPANGCETALNLLTSCGSCTTVCDNTQGDVQCNPQTLSCEVKSCVSGRANCDNDANNGCEADVLTDPTNCGACGKSCLGAACTDGKCDATPLGDAWGFVHGTAVATSAIWQIGASSSLNSNFQLRKFPKDASGVVVVDSGSYGSGGVGADGDDLYYALRGSPAAVYEIPSGGTKTLAFSPASNPDRFTLVENQFFWVDDAHNIVKAQKDGTGETVLAMGQQTVFDITATTTNVYWISWNGTIRTLRTVPIAGGSVTDVDVVAYTTALFPFGGGLYFNVRNGNPLDKIAVHTPSGGTQTLKSGNTYDSVATDGTVLWYGIFDGNNNTPIYREPIASTGSVLLTTPPFPGIDHIIAVEASYLYGWNSGGGKIYKVVR
;
A
#
# COMPACT_ATOMS: atom_id res chain seq x y z
N MET A 1 -42.78 26.32 -53.20
CA MET A 1 -42.47 27.77 -53.24
C MET A 1 -41.91 28.11 -51.86
N ARG A 2 -40.61 28.31 -51.59
CA ARG A 2 -39.50 28.95 -52.32
C ARG A 2 -39.65 30.47 -52.48
N TRP A 3 -39.25 31.21 -51.44
CA TRP A 3 -38.78 32.62 -51.42
C TRP A 3 -37.74 32.68 -50.28
N THR A 4 -36.42 32.60 -50.53
CA THR A 4 -35.43 33.56 -51.08
C THR A 4 -34.72 34.41 -50.02
N ARG A 5 -33.39 34.48 -50.16
CA ARG A 5 -32.41 35.16 -49.30
C ARG A 5 -32.36 36.67 -49.58
N VAL A 6 -31.90 37.47 -48.61
CA VAL A 6 -31.10 38.68 -48.89
C VAL A 6 -29.93 38.75 -47.90
N TRP A 7 -28.73 38.99 -48.43
CA TRP A 7 -27.51 39.38 -47.71
C TRP A 7 -27.37 40.91 -47.75
N ILE A 8 -26.85 41.56 -46.71
CA ILE A 8 -25.82 42.63 -46.82
C ILE A 8 -24.91 42.56 -45.58
N ALA A 9 -23.60 42.61 -45.79
CA ALA A 9 -22.60 42.94 -44.77
C ALA A 9 -21.99 44.32 -45.10
N SER A 10 -21.59 45.11 -44.10
CA SER A 10 -20.44 46.04 -44.21
C SER A 10 -20.10 46.71 -42.86
N SER A 11 -18.81 46.94 -42.66
CA SER A 11 -18.18 47.43 -41.44
C SER A 11 -18.21 48.95 -41.28
N ALA A 12 -18.11 49.44 -40.03
CA ALA A 12 -17.51 50.74 -39.73
C ALA A 12 -16.81 50.69 -38.36
N VAL A 13 -15.65 51.36 -38.27
CA VAL A 13 -14.73 51.31 -37.13
C VAL A 13 -14.93 52.50 -36.20
N ALA A 14 -14.85 52.27 -34.89
CA ALA A 14 -14.53 53.30 -33.91
C ALA A 14 -13.58 52.72 -32.86
N ALA A 15 -12.34 53.21 -32.82
CA ALA A 15 -11.32 52.80 -31.86
C ALA A 15 -11.02 53.97 -30.90
N LEU A 16 -10.91 53.70 -29.60
CA LEU A 16 -10.25 54.60 -28.66
C LEU A 16 -9.65 53.86 -27.44
N LEU A 17 -8.33 53.64 -27.52
CA LEU A 17 -7.30 53.74 -26.47
C LEU A 17 -7.73 53.42 -25.01
N LEU A 18 -7.32 52.26 -24.46
CA LEU A 18 -6.00 51.97 -23.84
C LEU A 18 -5.75 52.62 -22.46
N LEU A 19 -5.78 51.77 -21.42
CA LEU A 19 -4.78 51.74 -20.34
C LEU A 19 -4.49 50.27 -19.98
N PRO A 20 -3.24 49.88 -19.63
CA PRO A 20 -2.87 48.48 -19.48
C PRO A 20 -3.16 47.96 -18.07
N GLY A 21 -4.18 47.13 -17.93
CA GLY A 21 -4.24 46.18 -16.81
C GLY A 21 -3.18 45.09 -17.03
N VAL A 22 -2.34 44.84 -16.02
CA VAL A 22 -1.30 43.80 -16.07
C VAL A 22 -1.98 42.44 -16.12
N GLY A 23 -2.16 41.90 -17.33
CA GLY A 23 -2.50 40.50 -17.52
C GLY A 23 -1.29 39.66 -17.19
N CYS A 24 -1.32 38.91 -16.07
CA CYS A 24 -0.29 37.94 -15.76
C CYS A 24 -0.16 36.94 -16.93
N SER A 25 1.07 36.73 -17.39
CA SER A 25 1.40 35.68 -18.34
C SER A 25 1.02 34.33 -17.75
N SER A 26 0.20 33.55 -18.45
CA SER A 26 -0.11 32.18 -18.08
C SER A 26 1.13 31.30 -18.28
N SER A 27 1.89 31.09 -17.20
CA SER A 27 3.01 30.16 -17.15
C SER A 27 3.12 29.49 -15.77
N ASP A 28 2.01 28.90 -15.30
CA ASP A 28 2.01 27.97 -14.15
C ASP A 28 2.68 26.61 -14.48
N ALA A 29 3.25 26.52 -15.68
CA ALA A 29 4.17 25.47 -16.10
C ALA A 29 5.63 25.95 -16.08
N GLU A 30 6.08 26.68 -15.05
CA GLU A 30 7.47 26.63 -14.62
C GLU A 30 7.67 27.06 -13.14
N ARG A 31 8.11 26.09 -12.32
CA ARG A 31 8.44 26.21 -10.89
C ARG A 31 7.25 26.51 -9.96
N LYS A 32 6.45 25.47 -9.71
CA LYS A 32 5.67 25.32 -8.47
C LYS A 32 6.65 25.36 -7.29
N LEU A 33 6.78 26.52 -6.65
CA LEU A 33 7.44 26.61 -5.35
C LEU A 33 6.50 25.88 -4.39
N LEU A 34 6.93 24.72 -3.90
CA LEU A 34 6.11 23.98 -2.94
C LEU A 34 6.02 24.79 -1.66
N ALA A 35 4.78 25.00 -1.21
CA ALA A 35 4.45 25.80 -0.06
C ALA A 35 5.16 25.26 1.20
N GLU A 36 5.87 26.15 1.90
CA GLU A 36 6.46 25.85 3.20
C GLU A 36 5.40 25.97 4.31
N LEU A 37 5.80 25.78 5.57
CA LEU A 37 4.86 25.80 6.70
C LEU A 37 4.13 27.16 6.75
N SER A 38 2.80 27.14 6.98
CA SER A 38 1.92 28.32 6.94
C SER A 38 1.71 28.98 5.57
N GLU A 39 2.18 28.39 4.46
CA GLU A 39 1.84 28.87 3.11
C GLU A 39 0.59 28.18 2.54
N GLY A 40 -0.16 28.89 1.69
CA GLY A 40 -1.48 28.47 1.22
C GLY A 40 -1.47 27.27 0.26
N CYS A 41 -2.42 26.37 0.42
CA CYS A 41 -2.53 25.12 -0.35
C CYS A 41 -3.98 24.72 -0.62
N ALA A 42 -4.20 23.90 -1.66
CA ALA A 42 -5.47 23.23 -1.95
C ALA A 42 -5.35 21.69 -1.96
N LEU A 43 -4.13 21.17 -2.14
CA LEU A 43 -3.80 19.74 -2.19
C LEU A 43 -2.48 19.49 -1.45
N ASN A 44 -2.28 18.28 -0.93
CA ASN A 44 -0.98 17.86 -0.34
C ASN A 44 0.19 18.03 -1.33
N SER A 45 -0.06 17.92 -2.64
CA SER A 45 0.93 18.13 -3.69
C SER A 45 1.39 19.59 -3.85
N ASP A 46 0.72 20.54 -3.20
CA ASP A 46 1.10 21.95 -3.17
C ASP A 46 2.14 22.22 -2.08
N CYS A 47 2.15 21.39 -1.03
CA CYS A 47 3.04 21.51 0.11
C CYS A 47 4.40 20.85 -0.13
N LYS A 48 5.43 21.37 0.53
CA LYS A 48 6.78 20.80 0.52
C LYS A 48 6.80 19.52 1.35
N ALA A 49 7.00 18.36 0.71
CA ALA A 49 7.09 17.09 1.42
C ALA A 49 8.11 17.17 2.60
N PRO A 50 7.75 16.73 3.82
CA PRO A 50 6.61 15.87 4.17
C PRO A 50 5.32 16.59 4.63
N LEU A 51 5.17 17.90 4.40
CA LEU A 51 4.02 18.67 4.87
C LEU A 51 2.70 18.22 4.19
N VAL A 52 1.60 18.33 4.95
CA VAL A 52 0.22 18.00 4.55
C VAL A 52 -0.59 19.30 4.42
N CYS A 53 -1.52 19.36 3.47
CA CYS A 53 -2.42 20.50 3.32
C CYS A 53 -3.61 20.35 4.27
N ALA A 54 -3.75 21.26 5.23
CA ALA A 54 -4.85 21.29 6.20
C ALA A 54 -5.23 22.74 6.51
N PHE A 55 -6.52 23.01 6.76
CA PHE A 55 -7.02 24.37 7.04
C PHE A 55 -6.69 25.45 5.98
N GLU A 56 -6.42 25.00 4.74
CA GLU A 56 -5.93 25.78 3.59
C GLU A 56 -4.44 26.20 3.66
N LEU A 57 -3.68 25.72 4.66
CA LEU A 57 -2.24 25.97 4.84
C LEU A 57 -1.43 24.66 4.92
N CYS A 58 -0.13 24.71 4.61
CA CYS A 58 0.75 23.56 4.77
C CYS A 58 1.20 23.38 6.22
N HIS A 59 1.05 22.16 6.72
CA HIS A 59 1.22 21.76 8.12
C HIS A 59 2.13 20.54 8.28
N THR A 60 2.79 20.43 9.44
CA THR A 60 3.48 19.19 9.86
C THR A 60 2.43 18.17 10.35
N GLN A 61 2.50 16.93 9.87
CA GLN A 61 1.66 15.84 10.39
C GLN A 61 2.19 15.36 11.76
N CYS A 62 1.29 15.02 12.68
CA CYS A 62 1.62 14.52 14.02
C CYS A 62 0.73 13.32 14.40
N GLN A 63 1.16 12.56 15.39
CA GLN A 63 0.32 11.59 16.11
C GLN A 63 -0.06 12.11 17.50
N GLU A 64 0.86 12.85 18.14
CA GLU A 64 0.68 13.50 19.44
C GLU A 64 1.41 14.86 19.46
N THR A 65 1.11 15.71 20.44
CA THR A 65 1.68 17.08 20.53
C THR A 65 3.21 17.12 20.63
N ARG A 66 3.87 16.05 21.10
CA ARG A 66 5.35 16.00 21.15
C ARG A 66 6.02 15.98 19.77
N ASP A 67 5.29 15.57 18.73
CA ASP A 67 5.79 15.55 17.35
C ASP A 67 5.89 16.97 16.76
N CYS A 68 5.24 17.94 17.42
CA CYS A 68 5.12 19.30 16.93
C CYS A 68 6.28 20.21 17.36
N PRO A 69 6.64 21.21 16.53
CA PRO A 69 7.53 22.30 16.92
C PRO A 69 7.09 22.94 18.25
N SER A 70 8.06 23.35 19.07
CA SER A 70 7.81 23.83 20.44
C SER A 70 6.75 24.93 20.50
N GLY A 71 5.65 24.66 21.22
CA GLY A 71 4.52 25.58 21.37
C GLY A 71 3.39 25.40 20.36
N GLN A 72 3.43 24.38 19.50
CA GLN A 72 2.31 23.97 18.64
C GLN A 72 1.60 22.74 19.23
N ARG A 73 0.28 22.65 19.05
CA ARG A 73 -0.58 21.54 19.49
C ARG A 73 -0.86 20.60 18.32
N CYS A 74 -0.91 19.29 18.56
CA CYS A 74 -1.43 18.36 17.55
C CYS A 74 -2.98 18.40 17.58
N VAL A 75 -3.62 18.74 16.45
CA VAL A 75 -5.09 18.88 16.34
C VAL A 75 -5.64 18.04 15.19
N HIS A 76 -6.91 17.66 15.30
CA HIS A 76 -7.64 16.94 14.27
C HIS A 76 -7.97 17.85 13.07
N THR A 77 -7.78 17.33 11.86
CA THR A 77 -8.31 17.97 10.64
C THR A 77 -9.79 17.59 10.42
N ASP A 78 -10.42 18.18 9.41
CA ASP A 78 -11.78 17.76 9.02
C ASP A 78 -11.84 16.31 8.51
N ASP A 79 -10.71 15.79 8.01
CA ASP A 79 -10.48 14.39 7.64
C ASP A 79 -10.16 13.54 8.87
N ALA A 80 -11.03 12.57 9.17
CA ALA A 80 -11.04 11.78 10.41
C ALA A 80 -9.82 10.84 10.65
N PHE A 81 -8.75 10.96 9.85
CA PHE A 81 -7.56 10.11 9.88
C PHE A 81 -6.24 10.89 9.81
N VAL A 82 -6.27 12.23 9.84
CA VAL A 82 -5.10 13.08 9.74
C VAL A 82 -5.11 14.13 10.85
N ASN A 83 -4.04 14.15 11.66
CA ASN A 83 -3.80 15.19 12.66
C ASN A 83 -2.60 16.04 12.22
N VAL A 84 -2.62 17.32 12.56
CA VAL A 84 -1.61 18.30 12.16
C VAL A 84 -1.19 19.20 13.31
N CYS A 85 0.05 19.68 13.27
CA CYS A 85 0.58 20.63 14.23
C CYS A 85 0.03 22.02 13.95
N GLN A 86 -0.91 22.46 14.77
CA GLN A 86 -1.60 23.74 14.67
C GLN A 86 -0.61 24.90 14.63
N LEU A 87 -0.76 25.76 13.63
CA LEU A 87 0.13 26.88 13.41
C LEU A 87 -0.16 27.99 14.45
N PRO A 88 0.85 28.72 14.94
CA PRO A 88 0.65 29.79 15.93
C PRO A 88 -0.33 30.89 15.48
N GLU A 89 -0.45 31.10 14.16
CA GLU A 89 -1.38 32.07 13.55
C GLU A 89 -2.84 31.58 13.53
N GLU A 90 -3.07 30.27 13.68
CA GLU A 90 -4.39 29.63 13.75
C GLU A 90 -4.76 29.19 15.17
N ALA A 91 -3.82 29.28 16.12
CA ALA A 91 -3.99 28.85 17.51
C ALA A 91 -4.82 29.83 18.35
N THR A 92 -4.88 31.12 18.00
CA THR A 92 -5.50 32.16 18.85
C THR A 92 -6.87 32.63 18.34
N CYS A 93 -7.82 32.89 19.25
CA CYS A 93 -9.16 33.34 18.91
C CYS A 93 -9.82 34.24 19.97
N ASP A 94 -10.77 35.07 19.53
CA ASP A 94 -11.76 35.72 20.39
C ASP A 94 -13.11 34.97 20.37
N LYS A 95 -13.35 34.17 19.31
CA LYS A 95 -14.61 33.49 18.98
C LYS A 95 -14.35 32.22 18.19
N THR A 96 -15.16 31.20 18.43
CA THR A 96 -15.13 29.91 17.69
C THR A 96 -15.17 30.05 16.17
N SER A 97 -15.80 31.10 15.62
CA SER A 97 -15.82 31.35 14.17
C SER A 97 -14.48 31.75 13.55
N GLN A 98 -13.44 31.99 14.35
CA GLN A 98 -12.06 32.21 13.89
C GLN A 98 -11.26 30.90 13.83
N CYS A 99 -11.69 29.87 14.55
CA CYS A 99 -11.03 28.57 14.57
C CYS A 99 -11.30 27.77 13.29
N LYS A 100 -10.32 26.97 12.88
CA LYS A 100 -10.38 26.17 11.65
C LYS A 100 -10.90 24.76 11.95
N GLY A 101 -11.51 24.14 10.95
CA GLY A 101 -12.14 22.82 11.08
C GLY A 101 -13.23 22.78 12.16
N LYS A 102 -13.20 21.74 13.01
CA LYS A 102 -14.20 21.49 14.07
C LYS A 102 -13.79 22.03 15.45
N GLN A 103 -12.79 22.90 15.50
CA GLN A 103 -12.26 23.44 16.75
C GLN A 103 -13.21 24.46 17.40
N VAL A 104 -13.12 24.57 18.73
CA VAL A 104 -13.84 25.52 19.58
C VAL A 104 -12.86 26.52 20.19
N CYS A 105 -13.27 27.78 20.33
CA CYS A 105 -12.49 28.77 21.05
C CYS A 105 -12.75 28.65 22.56
N THR A 106 -11.71 28.35 23.35
CA THR A 106 -11.81 28.19 24.80
C THR A 106 -11.49 29.49 25.57
N PRO A 107 -11.79 29.59 26.88
CA PRO A 107 -11.67 30.85 27.65
C PRO A 107 -10.25 31.37 27.86
N ASP A 108 -9.24 30.55 27.58
CA ASP A 108 -7.82 30.90 27.50
C ASP A 108 -7.47 31.69 26.22
N GLY A 109 -8.38 31.73 25.24
CA GLY A 109 -8.18 32.37 23.94
C GLY A 109 -7.54 31.46 22.88
N GLU A 110 -7.51 30.15 23.12
CA GLU A 110 -6.98 29.17 22.15
C GLU A 110 -8.08 28.45 21.38
N CYS A 111 -7.79 28.10 20.12
CA CYS A 111 -8.59 27.18 19.31
C CYS A 111 -8.18 25.74 19.63
N ARG A 112 -9.12 24.94 20.14
CA ARG A 112 -8.89 23.55 20.58
C ARG A 112 -9.90 22.61 19.95
N ASP A 113 -9.56 21.35 19.74
CA ASP A 113 -10.53 20.37 19.23
C ASP A 113 -11.73 20.21 20.18
N VAL A 114 -12.92 20.06 19.62
CA VAL A 114 -14.15 19.89 20.42
C VAL A 114 -14.30 18.45 20.90
N CYS A 115 -14.55 18.28 22.20
CA CYS A 115 -14.63 16.95 22.83
C CYS A 115 -15.88 16.77 23.72
N GLN A 116 -16.24 15.51 23.96
CA GLN A 116 -17.22 15.10 24.98
C GLN A 116 -16.56 14.21 26.05
N ASP A 117 -15.60 13.36 25.67
CA ASP A 117 -14.70 12.69 26.59
C ASP A 117 -13.27 12.57 26.02
N ASP A 118 -12.30 12.11 26.81
CA ASP A 118 -10.88 12.04 26.45
C ASP A 118 -10.60 11.27 25.14
N ARG A 119 -11.51 10.41 24.65
CA ARG A 119 -11.34 9.70 23.37
C ARG A 119 -11.44 10.60 22.14
N ASP A 120 -12.11 11.74 22.27
CA ASP A 120 -12.38 12.67 21.17
C ASP A 120 -11.16 13.58 20.90
N CYS A 121 -10.14 13.47 21.75
CA CYS A 121 -8.90 14.22 21.67
C CYS A 121 -7.76 13.40 21.06
N VAL A 122 -6.80 14.11 20.48
CA VAL A 122 -5.54 13.52 20.00
C VAL A 122 -4.80 12.82 21.15
N VAL A 123 -4.09 11.72 20.85
CA VAL A 123 -3.38 10.90 21.83
C VAL A 123 -2.47 11.76 22.71
N GLY A 124 -2.68 11.66 24.04
CA GLY A 124 -1.96 12.43 25.06
C GLY A 124 -2.80 13.54 25.70
N GLN A 125 -3.71 14.14 24.93
CA GLN A 125 -4.60 15.20 25.41
C GLN A 125 -5.78 14.66 26.22
N LYS A 126 -6.45 15.58 26.93
CA LYS A 126 -7.66 15.34 27.72
C LYS A 126 -8.74 16.35 27.38
N CYS A 127 -9.99 15.96 27.60
CA CYS A 127 -11.12 16.85 27.39
C CYS A 127 -11.31 17.79 28.59
N SER A 128 -11.20 19.10 28.39
CA SER A 128 -11.46 20.09 29.44
C SER A 128 -12.95 20.22 29.77
N ALA A 129 -13.26 20.79 30.93
CA ALA A 129 -14.63 21.13 31.31
C ALA A 129 -15.33 22.10 30.33
N GLU A 130 -14.55 22.89 29.59
CA GLU A 130 -15.00 23.81 28.52
C GLU A 130 -15.25 23.10 27.18
N ARG A 131 -15.00 21.79 27.09
CA ARG A 131 -15.08 20.95 25.88
C ARG A 131 -14.03 21.24 24.81
N GLY A 132 -12.87 21.75 25.21
CA GLY A 132 -11.67 21.82 24.37
C GLY A 132 -10.65 20.77 24.77
N CYS A 133 -9.97 20.15 23.79
CA CYS A 133 -8.85 19.26 24.05
C CYS A 133 -7.60 20.03 24.52
N ALA A 134 -6.96 19.52 25.57
CA ALA A 134 -5.85 20.18 26.25
C ALA A 134 -4.78 19.19 26.68
N GLU A 135 -3.53 19.65 26.78
CA GLU A 135 -2.48 18.86 27.42
C GLU A 135 -2.75 18.74 28.93
N PRO A 136 -2.38 17.62 29.58
CA PRO A 136 -2.59 17.44 31.02
C PRO A 136 -1.97 18.55 31.89
N GLU A 137 -0.92 19.21 31.43
CA GLU A 137 -0.23 20.31 32.11
C GLU A 137 -0.95 21.66 32.01
N GLU A 138 -1.90 21.81 31.08
CA GLU A 138 -2.68 23.04 30.85
C GLU A 138 -3.97 23.09 31.69
N LEU A 139 -4.37 21.94 32.23
CA LEU A 139 -5.59 21.79 33.02
C LEU A 139 -5.33 22.05 34.51
N GLY A 140 -6.24 22.81 35.12
CA GLY A 140 -6.29 22.95 36.58
C GLY A 140 -6.57 21.61 37.29
N PRO A 141 -6.36 21.52 38.62
CA PRO A 141 -6.69 20.33 39.41
C PRO A 141 -8.18 19.90 39.35
N ASP A 142 -9.03 20.78 38.84
CA ASP A 142 -10.47 20.66 38.62
C ASP A 142 -10.85 20.37 37.15
N GLY A 143 -9.87 20.27 36.24
CA GLY A 143 -10.11 19.99 34.82
C GLY A 143 -10.54 21.18 33.96
N HIS A 144 -10.42 22.40 34.50
CA HIS A 144 -10.73 23.65 33.81
C HIS A 144 -9.48 24.24 33.13
N LEU A 145 -9.67 24.86 31.97
CA LEU A 145 -8.65 25.67 31.30
C LEU A 145 -8.50 27.04 31.96
N GLY A 146 -7.26 27.54 32.04
CA GLY A 146 -6.92 28.77 32.76
C GLY A 146 -7.56 30.03 32.19
N ALA A 147 -8.50 30.62 32.93
CA ALA A 147 -9.11 31.90 32.56
C ALA A 147 -8.17 33.10 32.79
N PRO A 148 -8.26 34.17 31.97
CA PRO A 148 -7.55 35.42 32.22
C PRO A 148 -8.02 36.11 33.52
N ASP A 149 -7.06 36.78 34.14
CA ASP A 149 -7.00 37.16 35.56
C ASP A 149 -8.16 38.02 36.12
N GLY A 150 -8.47 37.83 37.40
CA GLY A 150 -9.58 38.53 38.07
C GLY A 150 -9.64 38.49 39.60
N GLY A 151 -8.51 38.37 40.32
CA GLY A 151 -8.55 38.16 41.78
C GLY A 151 -7.29 38.55 42.58
N ILE A 152 -7.09 39.85 42.81
CA ILE A 152 -6.08 40.40 43.74
C ILE A 152 -6.13 39.80 45.17
N GLY A 153 -5.02 39.21 45.66
CA GLY A 153 -4.74 39.15 47.11
C GLY A 153 -3.86 38.02 47.70
N GLY A 154 -2.56 38.28 47.86
CA GLY A 154 -1.85 37.97 49.13
C GLY A 154 -1.17 36.60 49.37
N SER A 155 0.14 36.56 49.15
CA SER A 155 1.23 35.95 49.96
C SER A 155 1.03 34.70 50.86
N GLY A 156 1.88 33.68 50.63
CA GLY A 156 2.27 32.58 51.56
C GLY A 156 2.29 31.22 50.83
N GLY A 157 3.41 30.51 50.61
CA GLY A 157 4.25 29.79 51.60
C GLY A 157 3.65 28.39 51.90
N THR A 158 4.33 27.23 51.87
CA THR A 158 5.78 26.87 51.90
C THR A 158 6.01 25.36 51.60
N GLY A 159 7.21 24.97 51.11
CA GLY A 159 7.80 23.59 51.16
C GLY A 159 7.33 22.62 50.05
N GLY A 160 8.15 21.76 49.42
CA GLY A 160 9.45 21.13 49.76
C GLY A 160 9.23 19.60 49.79
N SER A 161 10.04 18.67 49.25
CA SER A 161 11.46 18.64 48.81
C SER A 161 11.60 17.49 47.76
N GLY A 162 12.72 17.24 47.06
CA GLY A 162 14.03 17.89 47.03
C GLY A 162 15.04 17.06 46.21
N GLY A 163 16.18 17.67 45.85
CA GLY A 163 17.28 16.99 45.15
C GLY A 163 18.62 17.63 45.51
N THR A 164 19.53 16.85 46.11
CA THR A 164 20.93 17.23 46.29
C THR A 164 21.68 17.05 44.97
N GLY A 165 22.70 17.84 44.60
CA GLY A 165 23.36 18.94 45.30
C GLY A 165 24.78 19.08 44.73
N ALA A 166 25.13 20.23 44.15
CA ALA A 166 26.47 20.52 43.63
C ALA A 166 26.87 21.96 43.95
N THR A 167 28.13 22.16 44.34
CA THR A 167 28.59 23.38 45.01
C THR A 167 29.19 24.43 44.06
N GLY A 168 28.62 25.63 44.09
CA GLY A 168 29.33 26.90 44.27
C GLY A 168 30.46 27.30 43.30
N GLY A 169 30.14 28.23 42.39
CA GLY A 169 31.10 29.12 41.71
C GLY A 169 30.46 30.49 41.50
N SER A 170 31.08 31.56 42.00
CA SER A 170 30.45 32.89 42.15
C SER A 170 30.34 33.68 40.84
N GLY A 171 29.27 34.47 40.70
CA GLY A 171 28.99 35.25 39.49
C GLY A 171 29.65 36.62 39.39
N GLY A 172 29.46 37.25 38.23
CA GLY A 172 29.79 38.65 37.95
C GLY A 172 29.09 39.10 36.67
N ALA A 173 28.19 40.07 36.77
CA ALA A 173 27.48 40.64 35.62
C ALA A 173 28.11 41.99 35.22
N GLY A 174 27.99 42.36 33.94
CA GLY A 174 28.38 43.69 33.45
C GLY A 174 28.90 43.64 32.02
N GLY A 175 28.08 44.08 31.06
CA GLY A 175 28.42 44.01 29.63
C GLY A 175 29.40 45.09 29.16
N SER A 176 29.86 44.95 27.92
CA SER A 176 30.27 46.04 27.04
C SER A 176 30.28 45.55 25.59
N SER A 177 29.37 46.06 24.77
CA SER A 177 29.49 45.99 23.32
C SER A 177 30.41 47.12 22.85
N GLY A 178 31.40 46.79 22.01
CA GLY A 178 32.36 47.75 21.47
C GLY A 178 32.96 47.24 20.16
N THR A 179 32.71 47.96 19.08
CA THR A 179 33.13 47.60 17.72
C THR A 179 34.52 48.12 17.37
N GLY A 180 35.26 47.36 16.57
CA GLY A 180 36.59 47.72 16.03
C GLY A 180 37.65 46.64 16.32
N ALA A 181 38.59 46.33 15.44
CA ALA A 181 38.87 46.88 14.11
C ALA A 181 39.50 45.83 13.18
N THR A 182 39.58 46.17 11.89
CA THR A 182 40.18 45.37 10.81
C THR A 182 41.71 45.39 10.81
N GLY A 183 42.33 44.28 10.34
CA GLY A 183 43.62 44.31 9.64
C GLY A 183 44.79 43.61 10.32
N GLY A 184 45.35 42.59 9.66
CA GLY A 184 46.56 41.89 10.11
C GLY A 184 46.94 40.71 9.23
N THR A 185 47.67 40.94 8.14
CA THR A 185 48.18 39.90 7.22
C THR A 185 49.66 39.58 7.48
N GLY A 186 50.03 38.29 7.48
CA GLY A 186 51.35 37.83 7.00
C GLY A 186 52.25 37.06 7.99
N GLY A 187 52.76 35.91 7.53
CA GLY A 187 53.79 35.07 8.18
C GLY A 187 53.46 33.56 8.06
N ALA A 188 53.88 32.80 7.03
CA ALA A 188 55.24 32.29 6.72
C ALA A 188 55.71 31.17 7.71
N SER A 189 56.26 30.00 7.34
CA SER A 189 56.49 29.30 6.05
C SER A 189 56.92 27.83 6.30
N GLY A 190 56.82 26.94 5.30
CA GLY A 190 57.59 25.67 5.22
C GLY A 190 56.81 24.35 5.40
N SER A 191 57.22 23.17 4.87
CA SER A 191 57.55 22.72 3.48
C SER A 191 58.23 21.33 3.49
N GLY A 192 57.66 20.31 2.82
CA GLY A 192 58.24 18.93 2.63
C GLY A 192 58.29 18.06 3.90
N GLY A 193 58.36 16.73 3.94
CA GLY A 193 58.39 15.59 2.98
C GLY A 193 58.46 14.28 3.84
N THR A 194 58.43 13.03 3.38
CA THR A 194 58.37 12.36 2.05
C THR A 194 57.58 11.03 2.20
N GLY A 195 57.11 10.34 1.15
CA GLY A 195 57.87 9.32 0.41
C GLY A 195 57.71 7.90 0.99
N GLY A 196 57.01 7.00 0.27
CA GLY A 196 56.78 5.59 0.66
C GLY A 196 57.03 4.61 -0.49
N SER A 197 57.97 3.70 -0.28
CA SER A 197 58.56 2.70 -1.20
C SER A 197 57.65 1.99 -2.20
N GLY A 198 58.14 1.84 -3.44
CA GLY A 198 57.57 0.94 -4.45
C GLY A 198 57.95 -0.53 -4.25
N GLY A 199 57.12 -1.43 -4.80
CA GLY A 199 57.35 -2.88 -4.80
C GLY A 199 58.43 -3.34 -5.78
N ALA A 200 58.95 -4.55 -5.56
CA ALA A 200 60.08 -5.10 -6.30
C ALA A 200 59.80 -5.38 -7.79
N SER A 201 60.81 -5.14 -8.62
CA SER A 201 60.78 -5.33 -10.07
C SER A 201 60.84 -6.80 -10.50
N GLY A 202 59.88 -7.24 -11.31
CA GLY A 202 60.02 -8.41 -12.18
C GLY A 202 60.78 -8.03 -13.47
N SER A 203 61.69 -8.88 -13.94
CA SER A 203 62.54 -8.60 -15.11
C SER A 203 61.78 -8.77 -16.43
N GLY A 204 61.65 -7.69 -17.21
CA GLY A 204 61.11 -7.69 -18.59
C GLY A 204 62.18 -7.27 -19.61
N GLY A 205 62.20 -7.93 -20.77
CA GLY A 205 63.29 -7.85 -21.74
C GLY A 205 63.44 -6.52 -22.50
N THR A 206 64.57 -6.39 -23.19
CA THR A 206 65.01 -5.17 -23.89
C THR A 206 64.29 -4.90 -25.21
N GLY A 207 63.69 -3.70 -25.32
CA GLY A 207 63.95 -2.75 -26.42
C GLY A 207 63.37 -3.00 -27.82
N ALA A 208 62.51 -2.08 -28.26
CA ALA A 208 62.48 -1.55 -29.64
C ALA A 208 61.93 -0.11 -29.65
N THR A 209 62.25 0.66 -30.69
CA THR A 209 62.21 2.14 -30.70
C THR A 209 61.18 2.77 -31.65
N GLY A 210 60.57 3.88 -31.23
CA GLY A 210 60.01 4.95 -32.09
C GLY A 210 58.62 4.71 -32.70
N GLY A 211 57.74 5.71 -32.82
CA GLY A 211 57.84 7.10 -32.33
C GLY A 211 56.60 7.96 -32.66
N SER A 212 56.60 9.18 -32.10
CA SER A 212 55.82 10.38 -32.50
C SER A 212 54.28 10.31 -32.69
N GLY A 213 53.55 10.80 -31.68
CA GLY A 213 52.83 12.09 -31.81
C GLY A 213 51.30 12.12 -31.99
N GLY A 214 50.60 12.67 -30.99
CA GLY A 214 49.46 13.57 -31.24
C GLY A 214 48.06 13.23 -30.68
N ALA A 215 47.67 13.97 -29.63
CA ALA A 215 46.30 14.38 -29.24
C ALA A 215 45.23 13.34 -28.81
N SER A 216 44.73 13.54 -27.58
CA SER A 216 43.41 13.10 -27.08
C SER A 216 42.27 13.77 -27.87
N GLY A 217 41.02 13.28 -27.94
CA GLY A 217 40.37 12.10 -27.36
C GLY A 217 38.85 12.35 -27.29
N SER A 218 37.98 11.33 -27.37
CA SER A 218 36.51 11.47 -27.13
C SER A 218 35.78 10.13 -27.06
N GLY A 219 34.76 10.08 -26.18
CA GLY A 219 33.53 9.29 -26.35
C GLY A 219 33.63 7.76 -26.30
N GLY A 220 33.21 7.17 -25.17
CA GLY A 220 32.92 5.74 -25.11
C GLY A 220 31.56 5.39 -25.74
N THR A 221 31.44 4.18 -26.27
CA THR A 221 30.16 3.55 -26.64
C THR A 221 29.88 2.37 -25.72
N SER A 222 28.70 2.34 -25.11
CA SER A 222 28.26 1.26 -24.23
C SER A 222 28.20 -0.08 -24.98
N GLY A 223 28.86 -1.11 -24.42
CA GLY A 223 28.76 -2.48 -24.91
C GLY A 223 27.42 -3.12 -24.52
N SER A 224 26.81 -3.84 -25.45
CA SER A 224 25.53 -4.54 -25.27
C SER A 224 25.66 -5.72 -24.29
N GLY A 225 24.61 -5.97 -23.50
CA GLY A 225 24.57 -7.10 -22.57
C GLY A 225 24.56 -8.46 -23.28
N GLY A 226 25.35 -9.39 -22.75
CA GLY A 226 25.33 -10.81 -23.13
C GLY A 226 24.43 -11.62 -22.21
N SER A 227 23.77 -12.64 -22.76
CA SER A 227 22.71 -13.44 -22.12
C SER A 227 23.18 -14.25 -20.91
N GLY A 228 22.29 -14.41 -19.91
CA GLY A 228 22.54 -15.26 -18.74
C GLY A 228 22.66 -16.75 -19.09
N GLY A 229 23.71 -17.39 -18.57
CA GLY A 229 23.88 -18.85 -18.59
C GLY A 229 23.10 -19.53 -17.45
N ALA A 230 22.75 -20.79 -17.65
CA ALA A 230 21.84 -21.54 -16.78
C ALA A 230 22.38 -21.78 -15.36
N SER A 231 21.48 -21.77 -14.37
CA SER A 231 21.77 -22.12 -12.98
C SER A 231 22.29 -23.56 -12.86
N GLY A 232 23.51 -23.71 -12.32
CA GLY A 232 24.02 -25.00 -11.88
C GLY A 232 23.25 -25.51 -10.64
N THR A 233 23.05 -26.82 -10.57
CA THR A 233 22.47 -27.47 -9.38
C THR A 233 23.35 -27.25 -8.16
N GLY A 234 22.75 -26.83 -7.03
CA GLY A 234 23.46 -26.67 -5.77
C GLY A 234 24.14 -27.97 -5.35
N GLY A 235 25.46 -27.93 -5.14
CA GLY A 235 26.19 -29.04 -4.55
C GLY A 235 25.75 -29.28 -3.11
N THR A 236 25.70 -30.54 -2.70
CA THR A 236 25.52 -30.91 -1.29
C THR A 236 26.56 -30.23 -0.42
N GLY A 237 26.12 -29.60 0.68
CA GLY A 237 27.02 -28.90 1.61
C GLY A 237 28.19 -29.80 2.03
N GLY A 238 29.41 -29.36 1.72
CA GLY A 238 30.60 -30.02 2.23
C GLY A 238 30.66 -29.87 3.74
N SER A 239 30.97 -30.96 4.45
CA SER A 239 31.23 -30.93 5.89
C SER A 239 32.21 -29.81 6.21
N GLY A 240 31.83 -28.91 7.13
CA GLY A 240 32.68 -27.78 7.51
C GLY A 240 34.09 -28.24 7.85
N GLY A 241 35.07 -27.80 7.07
CA GLY A 241 36.47 -28.02 7.39
C GLY A 241 36.75 -27.36 8.74
N ALA A 242 37.42 -28.08 9.63
CA ALA A 242 37.75 -27.58 10.97
C ALA A 242 38.40 -26.19 10.86
N SER A 243 37.82 -25.20 11.55
CA SER A 243 38.25 -23.82 11.53
C SER A 243 39.75 -23.74 11.79
N GLY A 244 40.49 -23.17 10.83
CA GLY A 244 41.93 -23.02 10.95
C GLY A 244 42.25 -22.19 12.20
N SER A 245 42.99 -22.78 13.13
CA SER A 245 43.43 -22.10 14.34
C SER A 245 44.30 -20.89 13.95
N GLY A 246 43.74 -19.68 14.10
CA GLY A 246 44.48 -18.43 13.98
C GLY A 246 45.58 -18.43 15.05
N GLY A 247 46.83 -18.52 14.61
CA GLY A 247 47.94 -18.75 15.52
C GLY A 247 48.36 -17.51 16.30
N GLY A 248 48.16 -17.56 17.61
CA GLY A 248 48.80 -16.69 18.61
C GLY A 248 48.98 -17.44 19.93
N GLY A 249 50.24 -17.76 20.29
CA GLY A 249 50.63 -17.97 21.69
C GLY A 249 50.01 -19.10 22.53
N GLY A 250 50.09 -20.37 22.14
CA GLY A 250 50.20 -21.49 23.11
C GLY A 250 49.04 -21.79 24.08
N CYS A 251 47.89 -21.14 23.97
CA CYS A 251 46.76 -21.34 24.89
C CYS A 251 46.09 -22.71 24.76
N SER A 252 45.44 -23.14 25.84
CA SER A 252 44.61 -24.35 25.85
C SER A 252 43.27 -24.09 25.16
N ALA A 253 42.65 -25.12 24.59
CA ALA A 253 41.36 -24.97 23.90
C ALA A 253 40.31 -24.33 24.83
N GLY A 254 39.69 -23.23 24.38
CA GLY A 254 38.74 -22.45 25.18
C GLY A 254 39.33 -21.23 25.89
N THR A 255 40.62 -20.90 25.72
CA THR A 255 41.21 -19.64 26.18
C THR A 255 42.07 -18.96 25.10
N ALA A 256 42.25 -17.64 25.20
CA ALA A 256 43.11 -16.84 24.35
C ALA A 256 43.81 -15.72 25.12
N ASP A 257 44.92 -15.25 24.52
CA ASP A 257 45.61 -13.99 24.81
C ASP A 257 44.90 -12.86 24.04
N CYS A 258 44.21 -11.96 24.74
CA CYS A 258 43.36 -10.94 24.10
C CYS A 258 43.82 -9.50 24.31
N ASP A 259 44.75 -9.23 25.22
CA ASP A 259 45.41 -7.93 25.38
C ASP A 259 46.87 -7.91 24.87
N ALA A 260 47.41 -9.07 24.47
CA ALA A 260 48.79 -9.28 24.05
C ALA A 260 49.83 -8.96 25.14
N ASP A 261 49.44 -9.02 26.43
CA ASP A 261 50.37 -8.88 27.56
C ASP A 261 51.03 -10.25 27.91
N PRO A 262 52.32 -10.45 27.62
CA PRO A 262 53.00 -11.69 27.98
C PRO A 262 53.12 -11.93 29.50
N ALA A 263 52.66 -11.00 30.35
CA ALA A 263 52.63 -11.15 31.81
C ALA A 263 51.39 -11.89 32.35
N ASN A 264 50.25 -11.91 31.63
CA ASN A 264 49.01 -12.55 32.07
C ASN A 264 48.62 -13.79 31.22
N GLY A 265 49.02 -13.83 29.95
CA GLY A 265 49.13 -15.05 29.13
C GLY A 265 47.86 -15.46 28.39
N CYS A 266 47.02 -16.31 29.01
CA CYS A 266 45.80 -16.84 28.39
C CYS A 266 44.61 -16.52 29.28
N GLU A 267 44.38 -15.23 29.46
CA GLU A 267 43.52 -14.62 30.48
C GLU A 267 42.03 -14.63 30.12
N THR A 268 41.70 -14.65 28.82
CA THR A 268 40.32 -14.55 28.34
C THR A 268 39.74 -15.92 28.00
N ALA A 269 38.58 -16.24 28.59
CA ALA A 269 37.82 -17.44 28.28
C ALA A 269 36.98 -17.27 27.00
N LEU A 270 37.07 -18.23 26.09
CA LEU A 270 36.42 -18.18 24.77
C LEU A 270 35.00 -18.76 24.74
N ASN A 271 34.41 -19.05 25.90
CA ASN A 271 33.04 -19.55 26.06
C ASN A 271 32.09 -18.48 26.67
N LEU A 272 32.52 -17.23 26.72
CA LEU A 272 31.72 -16.10 27.20
C LEU A 272 30.98 -15.43 26.03
N LEU A 273 29.84 -14.79 26.31
CA LEU A 273 29.09 -14.05 25.29
C LEU A 273 29.90 -12.89 24.68
N THR A 274 30.89 -12.34 25.36
CA THR A 274 31.71 -11.21 24.87
C THR A 274 33.00 -11.62 24.16
N SER A 275 33.30 -12.92 24.09
CA SER A 275 34.56 -13.45 23.54
C SER A 275 34.39 -14.85 22.94
N CYS A 276 33.27 -15.12 22.26
CA CYS A 276 32.90 -16.47 21.85
C CYS A 276 33.76 -16.99 20.69
N GLY A 277 34.70 -17.90 20.97
CA GLY A 277 35.64 -18.45 19.98
C GLY A 277 36.73 -17.48 19.49
N SER A 278 36.59 -16.17 19.73
CA SER A 278 37.67 -15.19 19.55
C SER A 278 37.52 -14.03 20.54
N CYS A 279 38.63 -13.34 20.80
CA CYS A 279 38.71 -12.16 21.67
C CYS A 279 37.71 -11.03 21.35
N THR A 280 37.20 -10.97 20.11
CA THR A 280 36.33 -9.89 19.62
C THR A 280 34.94 -10.36 19.22
N THR A 281 34.64 -11.67 19.32
CA THR A 281 33.31 -12.19 18.97
C THR A 281 32.34 -11.94 20.11
N VAL A 282 31.37 -11.05 19.89
CA VAL A 282 30.24 -10.86 20.80
C VAL A 282 29.02 -11.61 20.25
N CYS A 283 28.35 -12.38 21.09
CA CYS A 283 27.02 -12.91 20.84
C CYS A 283 25.99 -11.93 21.41
N ASP A 284 25.30 -11.16 20.56
CA ASP A 284 24.27 -10.24 21.00
C ASP A 284 23.03 -11.01 21.51
N ASN A 285 22.73 -10.86 22.79
CA ASN A 285 21.56 -11.44 23.46
C ASN A 285 20.50 -10.38 23.84
N THR A 286 20.56 -9.19 23.26
CA THR A 286 19.65 -8.07 23.59
C THR A 286 18.18 -8.39 23.26
N GLN A 287 17.94 -9.15 22.19
CA GLN A 287 16.60 -9.47 21.67
C GLN A 287 16.28 -10.99 21.68
N GLY A 288 17.06 -11.79 22.40
CA GLY A 288 16.87 -13.24 22.46
C GLY A 288 17.81 -13.96 23.43
N ASP A 289 17.49 -15.22 23.73
CA ASP A 289 18.41 -16.13 24.40
C ASP A 289 19.47 -16.60 23.39
N VAL A 290 20.62 -15.94 23.39
CA VAL A 290 21.78 -16.27 22.56
C VAL A 290 22.91 -16.69 23.48
N GLN A 291 23.48 -17.86 23.20
CA GLN A 291 24.47 -18.52 24.06
C GLN A 291 25.74 -18.80 23.28
N CYS A 292 26.91 -18.68 23.93
CA CYS A 292 28.15 -19.23 23.37
C CYS A 292 28.19 -20.74 23.65
N ASN A 293 28.22 -21.57 22.61
CA ASN A 293 28.33 -23.02 22.77
C ASN A 293 29.76 -23.39 23.23
N PRO A 294 29.94 -24.02 24.41
CA PRO A 294 31.27 -24.28 24.97
C PRO A 294 32.02 -25.43 24.30
N GLN A 295 31.38 -26.21 23.42
CA GLN A 295 32.01 -27.27 22.62
C GLN A 295 32.45 -26.79 21.23
N THR A 296 31.66 -25.95 20.57
CA THR A 296 31.97 -25.41 19.23
C THR A 296 32.64 -24.04 19.26
N LEU A 297 32.57 -23.34 20.39
CA LEU A 297 33.02 -21.96 20.59
C LEU A 297 32.41 -21.01 19.54
N SER A 298 31.11 -21.15 19.31
CA SER A 298 30.33 -20.32 18.40
C SER A 298 29.03 -19.86 19.06
N CYS A 299 28.55 -18.67 18.69
CA CYS A 299 27.24 -18.19 19.13
C CYS A 299 26.13 -19.10 18.59
N GLU A 300 25.08 -19.30 19.38
CA GLU A 300 23.89 -20.06 19.01
C GLU A 300 22.64 -19.37 19.57
N VAL A 301 21.73 -18.98 18.68
CA VAL A 301 20.40 -18.48 19.05
C VAL A 301 19.55 -19.66 19.53
N LYS A 302 19.08 -19.62 20.78
CA LYS A 302 18.19 -20.64 21.38
C LYS A 302 16.73 -20.26 21.25
N SER A 303 16.42 -18.99 21.45
CA SER A 303 15.08 -18.42 21.21
C SER A 303 15.17 -16.90 21.05
N CYS A 304 14.22 -16.32 20.34
CA CYS A 304 14.07 -14.87 20.25
C CYS A 304 12.94 -14.39 21.16
N VAL A 305 12.99 -13.12 21.56
CA VAL A 305 11.85 -12.44 22.19
C VAL A 305 10.67 -12.46 21.21
N SER A 306 9.43 -12.47 21.74
CA SER A 306 8.23 -12.45 20.90
C SER A 306 8.25 -11.24 19.95
N GLY A 307 8.02 -11.47 18.66
CA GLY A 307 8.13 -10.43 17.62
C GLY A 307 9.54 -10.20 17.08
N ARG A 308 10.55 -10.98 17.51
CA ARG A 308 11.91 -10.95 16.98
C ARG A 308 12.28 -12.26 16.30
N ALA A 309 13.16 -12.20 15.31
CA ALA A 309 13.71 -13.39 14.65
C ALA A 309 15.15 -13.14 14.20
N ASN A 310 15.90 -14.23 14.02
CA ASN A 310 17.16 -14.23 13.29
C ASN A 310 16.88 -14.54 11.83
N CYS A 311 17.17 -13.60 10.93
CA CYS A 311 16.78 -13.67 9.52
C CYS A 311 17.97 -13.72 8.54
N ASP A 312 19.14 -13.22 8.94
CA ASP A 312 20.38 -13.42 8.17
C ASP A 312 21.09 -14.76 8.47
N ASN A 313 20.71 -15.47 9.54
CA ASN A 313 21.32 -16.68 10.09
C ASN A 313 22.71 -16.47 10.73
N ASP A 314 23.09 -15.24 11.06
CA ASP A 314 24.27 -14.93 11.86
C ASP A 314 23.93 -14.98 13.35
N ALA A 315 24.47 -15.95 14.09
CA ALA A 315 24.21 -16.04 15.52
C ALA A 315 24.94 -14.98 16.36
N ASN A 316 25.84 -14.17 15.77
CA ASN A 316 26.60 -13.14 16.49
C ASN A 316 25.77 -11.86 16.73
N ASN A 317 24.88 -11.48 15.81
CA ASN A 317 23.98 -10.31 15.96
C ASN A 317 22.58 -10.68 16.52
N GLY A 318 22.32 -11.97 16.75
CA GLY A 318 21.28 -12.45 17.65
C GLY A 318 19.90 -12.60 17.02
N CYS A 319 18.97 -11.71 17.33
CA CYS A 319 17.59 -11.71 16.81
C CYS A 319 17.25 -10.31 16.29
N GLU A 320 17.92 -9.95 15.20
CA GLU A 320 18.04 -8.60 14.68
C GLU A 320 16.74 -8.06 14.07
N ALA A 321 15.94 -8.91 13.43
CA ALA A 321 14.75 -8.51 12.69
C ALA A 321 13.49 -8.40 13.56
N ASP A 322 12.75 -7.30 13.41
CA ASP A 322 11.44 -7.08 14.04
C ASP A 322 10.32 -7.62 13.14
N VAL A 323 9.84 -8.83 13.41
CA VAL A 323 8.81 -9.46 12.56
C VAL A 323 7.41 -8.89 12.78
N LEU A 324 7.21 -7.88 13.63
CA LEU A 324 5.92 -7.22 13.84
C LEU A 324 5.75 -5.94 13.02
N THR A 325 6.86 -5.28 12.68
CA THR A 325 6.87 -3.95 12.06
C THR A 325 7.79 -3.81 10.84
N ASP A 326 8.74 -4.73 10.62
CA ASP A 326 9.63 -4.70 9.45
C ASP A 326 8.88 -5.13 8.16
N PRO A 327 8.71 -4.24 7.15
CA PRO A 327 8.06 -4.58 5.88
C PRO A 327 8.82 -5.59 5.01
N THR A 328 10.03 -6.01 5.40
CA THR A 328 10.83 -7.04 4.71
C THR A 328 10.80 -8.41 5.40
N ASN A 329 10.41 -8.45 6.69
CA ASN A 329 10.39 -9.65 7.53
C ASN A 329 9.04 -9.87 8.25
N CYS A 330 7.94 -9.41 7.64
CA CYS A 330 6.65 -9.28 8.29
C CYS A 330 6.00 -10.63 8.64
N GLY A 331 5.88 -10.90 9.94
CA GLY A 331 5.37 -12.16 10.51
C GLY A 331 6.29 -13.37 10.35
N ALA A 332 7.38 -13.27 9.57
CA ALA A 332 8.51 -14.20 9.52
C ALA A 332 9.64 -13.63 8.63
N CYS A 333 10.86 -14.13 8.83
CA CYS A 333 12.01 -13.79 7.99
C CYS A 333 11.74 -13.94 6.48
N GLY A 334 12.16 -12.94 5.70
CA GLY A 334 12.02 -12.88 4.25
C GLY A 334 10.59 -12.64 3.74
N LYS A 335 9.59 -12.48 4.61
CA LYS A 335 8.22 -12.12 4.21
C LYS A 335 8.12 -10.62 3.95
N SER A 336 8.49 -10.21 2.75
CA SER A 336 8.29 -8.83 2.33
C SER A 336 6.83 -8.51 2.03
N CYS A 337 6.37 -7.37 2.54
CA CYS A 337 5.10 -6.74 2.21
C CYS A 337 5.10 -5.99 0.86
N LEU A 338 6.18 -6.10 0.06
CA LEU A 338 6.26 -5.62 -1.32
C LEU A 338 5.86 -4.13 -1.48
N GLY A 339 6.22 -3.30 -0.49
CA GLY A 339 5.92 -1.86 -0.44
C GLY A 339 4.75 -1.46 0.46
N ALA A 340 3.92 -2.40 0.92
CA ALA A 340 2.94 -2.14 1.98
C ALA A 340 3.61 -2.11 3.37
N ALA A 341 2.96 -1.47 4.34
CA ALA A 341 3.41 -1.48 5.73
C ALA A 341 3.22 -2.86 6.39
N CYS A 342 3.96 -3.10 7.48
CA CYS A 342 3.78 -4.27 8.35
C CYS A 342 3.22 -3.80 9.69
N THR A 343 2.07 -4.34 10.08
CA THR A 343 1.39 -4.02 11.34
C THR A 343 1.01 -5.33 12.02
N ASP A 344 1.45 -5.54 13.27
CA ASP A 344 1.20 -6.78 14.04
C ASP A 344 1.60 -8.07 13.27
N GLY A 345 2.73 -8.01 12.55
CA GLY A 345 3.26 -9.11 11.75
C GLY A 345 2.39 -9.51 10.55
N LYS A 346 1.53 -8.60 10.07
CA LYS A 346 0.69 -8.76 8.89
C LYS A 346 0.94 -7.60 7.92
N CYS A 347 0.97 -7.90 6.63
CA CYS A 347 1.07 -6.86 5.61
C CYS A 347 -0.26 -6.13 5.46
N ASP A 348 -0.21 -4.80 5.51
CA ASP A 348 -1.41 -3.97 5.44
C ASP A 348 -2.07 -3.99 4.05
N ALA A 349 -3.38 -3.73 4.05
CA ALA A 349 -4.15 -3.59 2.82
C ALA A 349 -3.76 -2.29 2.12
N THR A 350 -3.34 -2.38 0.86
CA THR A 350 -3.20 -1.19 0.01
C THR A 350 -4.57 -0.88 -0.61
N PRO A 351 -5.23 0.24 -0.28
CA PRO A 351 -6.45 0.65 -0.98
C PRO A 351 -6.11 1.07 -2.41
N LEU A 352 -6.80 0.49 -3.39
CA LEU A 352 -6.74 0.94 -4.79
C LEU A 352 -7.76 2.04 -5.07
N GLY A 353 -8.77 2.19 -4.19
CA GLY A 353 -9.75 3.27 -4.19
C GLY A 353 -11.20 2.79 -4.20
N ASP A 354 -12.13 3.73 -4.36
CA ASP A 354 -13.55 3.51 -4.09
C ASP A 354 -14.32 3.09 -5.35
N ALA A 355 -15.06 1.98 -5.26
CA ALA A 355 -16.07 1.60 -6.24
C ALA A 355 -17.21 2.63 -6.30
N TRP A 356 -18.02 2.57 -7.35
CA TRP A 356 -19.06 3.56 -7.58
C TRP A 356 -20.41 2.95 -7.91
N GLY A 357 -21.40 3.29 -7.07
CA GLY A 357 -22.79 2.86 -7.24
C GLY A 357 -22.92 1.34 -7.24
N PHE A 358 -23.79 0.84 -8.10
CA PHE A 358 -23.98 -0.58 -8.34
C PHE A 358 -22.96 -1.06 -9.37
N VAL A 359 -21.99 -1.88 -8.94
CA VAL A 359 -21.05 -2.56 -9.84
C VAL A 359 -21.80 -3.65 -10.60
N HIS A 360 -21.72 -3.63 -11.93
CA HIS A 360 -22.42 -4.57 -12.82
C HIS A 360 -21.46 -5.54 -13.53
N GLY A 361 -20.17 -5.22 -13.57
CA GLY A 361 -19.12 -6.13 -13.99
C GLY A 361 -17.77 -5.69 -13.45
N THR A 362 -16.91 -6.66 -13.14
CA THR A 362 -15.51 -6.44 -12.78
C THR A 362 -14.63 -7.30 -13.68
N ALA A 363 -13.57 -6.72 -14.23
CA ALA A 363 -12.56 -7.42 -15.01
C ALA A 363 -11.18 -7.17 -14.40
N VAL A 364 -10.30 -8.16 -14.49
CA VAL A 364 -8.93 -8.08 -13.94
C VAL A 364 -7.95 -8.14 -15.10
N ALA A 365 -7.36 -7.00 -15.40
CA ALA A 365 -6.28 -6.85 -16.36
C ALA A 365 -4.92 -7.00 -15.65
N THR A 366 -3.83 -7.10 -16.42
CA THR A 366 -2.48 -7.27 -15.88
C THR A 366 -2.08 -6.10 -14.98
N SER A 367 -2.29 -4.86 -15.44
CA SER A 367 -1.93 -3.61 -14.74
C SER A 367 -3.02 -3.03 -13.84
N ALA A 368 -4.28 -3.45 -13.98
CA ALA A 368 -5.41 -2.79 -13.33
C ALA A 368 -6.60 -3.71 -13.06
N ILE A 369 -7.42 -3.35 -12.09
CA ILE A 369 -8.80 -3.84 -11.99
C ILE A 369 -9.71 -2.83 -12.68
N TRP A 370 -10.72 -3.31 -13.39
CA TRP A 370 -11.69 -2.50 -14.10
C TRP A 370 -13.09 -2.80 -13.59
N GLN A 371 -13.89 -1.76 -13.36
CA GLN A 371 -15.30 -1.91 -13.02
C GLN A 371 -16.17 -1.08 -13.94
N ILE A 372 -17.31 -1.64 -14.33
CA ILE A 372 -18.41 -0.90 -14.93
C ILE A 372 -19.62 -0.96 -13.98
N GLY A 373 -20.24 0.19 -13.72
CA GLY A 373 -21.34 0.31 -12.77
C GLY A 373 -22.23 1.51 -13.03
N ALA A 374 -23.28 1.68 -12.22
CA ALA A 374 -24.32 2.70 -12.38
C ALA A 374 -24.74 3.36 -11.07
N SER A 375 -25.25 4.59 -11.15
CA SER A 375 -25.68 5.37 -9.96
C SER A 375 -26.92 4.83 -9.25
N SER A 376 -27.77 4.05 -9.92
CA SER A 376 -29.10 3.67 -9.38
C SER A 376 -29.73 2.41 -9.95
N SER A 377 -29.38 1.98 -11.17
CA SER A 377 -29.91 0.76 -11.80
C SER A 377 -29.07 0.29 -12.99
N LEU A 378 -29.29 -0.96 -13.45
CA LEU A 378 -28.71 -1.55 -14.68
C LEU A 378 -28.90 -0.72 -15.97
N ASN A 379 -29.84 0.24 -15.97
CA ASN A 379 -30.33 0.92 -17.18
C ASN A 379 -30.01 2.43 -17.23
N SER A 380 -29.07 2.92 -16.40
CA SER A 380 -28.89 4.38 -16.20
C SER A 380 -27.45 4.77 -15.90
N ASN A 381 -26.95 5.84 -16.52
CA ASN A 381 -25.71 6.54 -16.18
C ASN A 381 -24.55 5.61 -15.77
N PHE A 382 -23.96 4.92 -16.75
CA PHE A 382 -22.80 4.08 -16.48
C PHE A 382 -21.55 4.93 -16.20
N GLN A 383 -20.66 4.42 -15.36
CA GLN A 383 -19.24 4.81 -15.31
C GLN A 383 -18.38 3.56 -15.53
N LEU A 384 -17.32 3.72 -16.31
CA LEU A 384 -16.21 2.78 -16.44
C LEU A 384 -15.01 3.32 -15.66
N ARG A 385 -14.55 2.58 -14.67
CA ARG A 385 -13.45 2.96 -13.77
C ARG A 385 -12.28 2.00 -13.89
N LYS A 386 -11.07 2.56 -13.98
CA LYS A 386 -9.78 1.87 -13.86
C LYS A 386 -9.25 2.05 -12.44
N PHE A 387 -8.82 0.95 -11.83
CA PHE A 387 -8.13 0.88 -10.54
C PHE A 387 -6.72 0.33 -10.78
N PRO A 388 -5.72 1.20 -10.99
CA PRO A 388 -4.33 0.80 -11.17
C PRO A 388 -3.80 -0.01 -9.99
N LYS A 389 -3.14 -1.15 -10.24
CA LYS A 389 -2.64 -2.07 -9.18
C LYS A 389 -1.38 -1.56 -8.47
N ASP A 390 -0.78 -0.49 -8.96
CA ASP A 390 0.26 0.30 -8.29
C ASP A 390 -0.33 1.35 -7.32
N ALA A 391 -1.67 1.41 -7.20
CA ALA A 391 -2.42 2.38 -6.42
C ALA A 391 -2.22 3.85 -6.85
N SER A 392 -1.92 4.12 -8.13
CA SER A 392 -1.75 5.49 -8.65
C SER A 392 -3.02 6.37 -8.68
N GLY A 393 -4.12 5.92 -8.07
CA GLY A 393 -5.43 6.60 -8.06
C GLY A 393 -6.41 6.09 -9.12
N VAL A 394 -7.70 6.12 -8.78
CA VAL A 394 -8.81 5.66 -9.64
C VAL A 394 -9.05 6.64 -10.79
N VAL A 395 -9.18 6.12 -12.01
CA VAL A 395 -9.48 6.91 -13.21
C VAL A 395 -10.86 6.55 -13.75
N VAL A 396 -11.74 7.56 -13.92
CA VAL A 396 -12.97 7.40 -14.71
C VAL A 396 -12.59 7.51 -16.19
N VAL A 397 -12.70 6.42 -16.92
CA VAL A 397 -12.21 6.31 -18.32
C VAL A 397 -13.31 6.57 -19.34
N ASP A 398 -14.56 6.21 -19.02
CA ASP A 398 -15.74 6.50 -19.84
C ASP A 398 -16.99 6.65 -18.97
N SER A 399 -17.98 7.38 -19.44
CA SER A 399 -19.29 7.49 -18.77
C SER A 399 -20.37 7.97 -19.74
N GLY A 400 -21.63 7.65 -19.45
CA GLY A 400 -22.76 8.10 -20.26
C GLY A 400 -24.09 7.50 -19.86
N SER A 401 -25.19 7.98 -20.44
CA SER A 401 -26.55 7.60 -20.04
C SER A 401 -27.07 6.25 -20.56
N TYR A 402 -26.18 5.40 -21.09
CA TYR A 402 -26.51 4.04 -21.53
C TYR A 402 -26.58 3.06 -20.35
N GLY A 403 -27.25 1.92 -20.55
CA GLY A 403 -27.14 0.79 -19.62
C GLY A 403 -25.82 0.07 -19.82
N SER A 404 -25.18 -0.37 -18.73
CA SER A 404 -23.98 -1.20 -18.80
C SER A 404 -24.34 -2.68 -18.96
N GLY A 405 -23.68 -3.38 -19.89
CA GLY A 405 -23.80 -4.82 -20.06
C GLY A 405 -22.78 -5.64 -19.26
N GLY A 406 -21.56 -5.11 -19.09
CA GLY A 406 -20.48 -5.77 -18.37
C GLY A 406 -19.12 -5.39 -18.96
N VAL A 407 -18.07 -6.03 -18.47
CA VAL A 407 -16.66 -5.73 -18.78
C VAL A 407 -15.84 -7.01 -18.73
N GLY A 408 -14.87 -7.14 -19.64
CA GLY A 408 -13.89 -8.23 -19.70
C GLY A 408 -12.52 -7.68 -20.10
N ALA A 409 -11.45 -8.40 -19.79
CA ALA A 409 -10.08 -8.00 -20.13
C ALA A 409 -9.31 -9.18 -20.75
N ASP A 410 -8.36 -8.86 -21.62
CA ASP A 410 -7.35 -9.80 -22.13
C ASP A 410 -5.99 -9.11 -22.08
N GLY A 411 -5.07 -9.63 -21.26
CA GLY A 411 -3.83 -8.93 -20.93
C GLY A 411 -4.10 -7.59 -20.26
N ASP A 412 -3.87 -6.49 -20.98
CA ASP A 412 -4.23 -5.12 -20.58
C ASP A 412 -5.26 -4.46 -21.53
N ASP A 413 -5.70 -5.17 -22.57
CA ASP A 413 -6.76 -4.72 -23.47
C ASP A 413 -8.13 -4.93 -22.80
N LEU A 414 -8.94 -3.89 -22.80
CA LEU A 414 -10.23 -3.86 -22.14
C LEU A 414 -11.37 -3.95 -23.14
N TYR A 415 -12.39 -4.73 -22.83
CA TYR A 415 -13.64 -4.79 -23.59
C TYR A 415 -14.82 -4.53 -22.66
N TYR A 416 -15.76 -3.68 -23.07
CA TYR A 416 -16.96 -3.41 -22.29
C TYR A 416 -18.18 -3.21 -23.16
N ALA A 417 -19.29 -3.70 -22.65
CA ALA A 417 -20.55 -3.79 -23.37
C ALA A 417 -21.52 -2.73 -22.86
N LEU A 418 -22.20 -2.04 -23.79
CA LEU A 418 -23.26 -1.08 -23.51
C LEU A 418 -24.57 -1.53 -24.17
N ARG A 419 -25.65 -1.46 -23.39
CA ARG A 419 -27.03 -1.75 -23.80
C ARG A 419 -27.67 -0.47 -24.34
N GLY A 420 -28.40 -0.58 -25.45
CA GLY A 420 -29.01 0.55 -26.14
C GLY A 420 -29.60 0.17 -27.49
N SER A 421 -29.87 1.19 -28.31
CA SER A 421 -30.27 1.02 -29.71
C SER A 421 -29.46 1.99 -30.58
N PRO A 422 -28.41 1.52 -31.29
CA PRO A 422 -27.88 0.15 -31.28
C PRO A 422 -27.18 -0.23 -29.96
N ALA A 423 -27.05 -1.53 -29.72
CA ALA A 423 -26.11 -2.07 -28.73
C ALA A 423 -24.66 -1.94 -29.24
N ALA A 424 -23.69 -1.95 -28.33
CA ALA A 424 -22.28 -1.79 -28.69
C ALA A 424 -21.35 -2.53 -27.73
N VAL A 425 -20.30 -3.14 -28.26
CA VAL A 425 -19.12 -3.55 -27.51
C VAL A 425 -17.96 -2.65 -27.93
N TYR A 426 -17.34 -2.00 -26.95
CA TYR A 426 -16.19 -1.13 -27.13
C TYR A 426 -14.92 -1.84 -26.66
N GLU A 427 -13.82 -1.51 -27.31
CA GLU A 427 -12.46 -1.91 -26.95
C GLU A 427 -11.68 -0.67 -26.49
N ILE A 428 -10.81 -0.83 -25.50
CA ILE A 428 -9.77 0.12 -25.15
C ILE A 428 -8.45 -0.66 -25.12
N PRO A 429 -7.64 -0.62 -26.18
CA PRO A 429 -6.34 -1.29 -26.20
C PRO A 429 -5.40 -0.70 -25.17
N SER A 430 -4.39 -1.47 -24.73
CA SER A 430 -3.37 -1.02 -23.80
C SER A 430 -2.59 0.18 -24.37
N GLY A 431 -2.74 1.35 -23.73
CA GLY A 431 -2.20 2.63 -24.21
C GLY A 431 -2.93 3.24 -25.42
N GLY A 432 -4.02 2.62 -25.89
CA GLY A 432 -4.85 3.09 -26.99
C GLY A 432 -6.03 3.96 -26.56
N THR A 433 -6.82 4.40 -27.53
CA THR A 433 -8.09 5.11 -27.33
C THR A 433 -9.27 4.19 -27.60
N LYS A 434 -10.41 4.45 -26.92
CA LYS A 434 -11.69 3.77 -27.13
C LYS A 434 -12.06 3.63 -28.63
N THR A 435 -12.31 2.41 -29.07
CA THR A 435 -12.81 2.02 -30.39
C THR A 435 -14.10 1.21 -30.27
N LEU A 436 -14.96 1.26 -31.29
CA LEU A 436 -16.09 0.32 -31.39
C LEU A 436 -15.54 -1.01 -31.93
N ALA A 437 -15.66 -2.10 -31.16
CA ALA A 437 -15.27 -3.43 -31.63
C ALA A 437 -16.35 -3.97 -32.60
N PHE A 438 -17.60 -4.03 -32.13
CA PHE A 438 -18.76 -4.36 -32.96
C PHE A 438 -20.08 -3.90 -32.32
N SER A 439 -21.17 -3.97 -33.09
CA SER A 439 -22.54 -3.82 -32.58
C SER A 439 -23.23 -5.19 -32.56
N PRO A 440 -23.48 -5.76 -31.37
CA PRO A 440 -24.23 -7.01 -31.23
C PRO A 440 -25.65 -6.92 -31.82
N ALA A 441 -26.20 -8.04 -32.28
CA ALA A 441 -27.58 -8.09 -32.77
C ALA A 441 -28.63 -8.02 -31.65
N SER A 442 -28.21 -8.21 -30.40
CA SER A 442 -29.05 -8.18 -29.18
C SER A 442 -28.38 -7.38 -28.06
N ASN A 443 -29.12 -6.86 -27.08
CA ASN A 443 -28.47 -6.16 -25.97
C ASN A 443 -27.67 -7.14 -25.10
N PRO A 444 -26.37 -6.88 -24.85
CA PRO A 444 -25.59 -7.68 -23.91
C PRO A 444 -25.86 -7.26 -22.47
N ASP A 445 -26.51 -8.11 -21.67
CA ASP A 445 -26.49 -8.07 -20.21
C ASP A 445 -25.58 -9.19 -19.67
N ARG A 446 -24.98 -9.00 -18.50
CA ARG A 446 -23.99 -9.91 -17.89
C ARG A 446 -22.94 -10.35 -18.90
N PHE A 447 -22.14 -9.41 -19.36
CA PHE A 447 -21.10 -9.65 -20.37
C PHE A 447 -19.79 -10.12 -19.73
N THR A 448 -19.21 -11.20 -20.26
CA THR A 448 -17.89 -11.74 -19.88
C THR A 448 -17.04 -12.08 -21.11
N LEU A 449 -15.72 -12.05 -20.95
CA LEU A 449 -14.73 -12.42 -21.95
C LEU A 449 -13.88 -13.57 -21.42
N VAL A 450 -13.75 -14.64 -22.21
CA VAL A 450 -12.79 -15.72 -21.96
C VAL A 450 -12.04 -16.02 -23.24
N GLU A 451 -10.70 -15.98 -23.16
CA GLU A 451 -9.80 -16.06 -24.31
C GLU A 451 -10.18 -15.03 -25.40
N ASN A 452 -10.64 -15.51 -26.57
CA ASN A 452 -11.02 -14.68 -27.72
C ASN A 452 -12.56 -14.60 -27.93
N GLN A 453 -13.35 -15.01 -26.94
CA GLN A 453 -14.80 -15.14 -27.07
C GLN A 453 -15.57 -14.37 -26.00
N PHE A 454 -16.55 -13.60 -26.46
CA PHE A 454 -17.54 -12.95 -25.60
C PHE A 454 -18.72 -13.87 -25.35
N PHE A 455 -19.23 -13.82 -24.12
CA PHE A 455 -20.47 -14.48 -23.72
C PHE A 455 -21.35 -13.48 -22.97
N TRP A 456 -22.65 -13.50 -23.26
CA TRP A 456 -23.62 -12.62 -22.60
C TRP A 456 -25.01 -13.24 -22.53
N VAL A 457 -25.88 -12.60 -21.75
CA VAL A 457 -27.31 -12.83 -21.67
C VAL A 457 -28.02 -11.78 -22.51
N ASP A 458 -28.90 -12.17 -23.43
CA ASP A 458 -29.70 -11.20 -24.20
C ASP A 458 -30.98 -10.75 -23.47
N ASP A 459 -31.71 -9.77 -24.02
CA ASP A 459 -32.99 -9.29 -23.46
C ASP A 459 -34.09 -10.37 -23.41
N ALA A 460 -33.93 -11.48 -24.13
CA ALA A 460 -34.81 -12.66 -24.09
C ALA A 460 -34.26 -13.77 -23.16
N HIS A 461 -33.21 -13.46 -22.40
CA HIS A 461 -32.47 -14.34 -21.49
C HIS A 461 -31.80 -15.56 -22.16
N ASN A 462 -31.53 -15.49 -23.47
CA ASN A 462 -30.71 -16.49 -24.12
C ASN A 462 -29.23 -16.29 -23.76
N ILE A 463 -28.47 -17.39 -23.72
CA ILE A 463 -27.02 -17.35 -23.61
C ILE A 463 -26.45 -17.23 -25.02
N VAL A 464 -25.74 -16.15 -25.30
CA VAL A 464 -25.20 -15.81 -26.62
C VAL A 464 -23.68 -15.79 -26.57
N LYS A 465 -23.02 -16.13 -27.68
CA LYS A 465 -21.58 -15.98 -27.88
C LYS A 465 -21.25 -15.22 -29.15
N ALA A 466 -20.08 -14.58 -29.20
CA ALA A 466 -19.42 -14.13 -30.43
C ALA A 466 -17.89 -14.16 -30.26
N GLN A 467 -17.15 -14.03 -31.36
CA GLN A 467 -15.72 -13.69 -31.32
C GLN A 467 -15.52 -12.22 -30.93
N LYS A 468 -14.29 -11.82 -30.57
CA LYS A 468 -13.96 -10.43 -30.24
C LYS A 468 -14.29 -9.40 -31.34
N ASP A 469 -14.21 -9.81 -32.61
CA ASP A 469 -14.54 -8.99 -33.78
C ASP A 469 -16.05 -8.98 -34.13
N GLY A 470 -16.89 -9.58 -33.27
CA GLY A 470 -18.32 -9.74 -33.49
C GLY A 470 -18.70 -10.87 -34.46
N THR A 471 -17.73 -11.58 -35.05
CA THR A 471 -18.05 -12.68 -35.97
C THR A 471 -18.60 -13.90 -35.22
N GLY A 472 -19.45 -14.67 -35.90
CA GLY A 472 -20.02 -15.91 -35.34
C GLY A 472 -21.01 -15.69 -34.20
N GLU A 473 -21.65 -14.51 -34.10
CA GLU A 473 -22.73 -14.25 -33.12
C GLU A 473 -23.81 -15.34 -33.22
N THR A 474 -23.95 -16.13 -32.15
CA THR A 474 -24.82 -17.31 -32.12
C THR A 474 -25.39 -17.55 -30.71
N VAL A 475 -26.66 -17.95 -30.65
CA VAL A 475 -27.29 -18.39 -29.40
C VAL A 475 -26.83 -19.81 -29.06
N LEU A 476 -26.23 -19.98 -27.88
CA LEU A 476 -25.82 -21.27 -27.32
C LEU A 476 -26.97 -21.97 -26.57
N ALA A 477 -27.77 -21.23 -25.82
CA ALA A 477 -28.86 -21.77 -25.03
C ALA A 477 -30.06 -20.83 -25.02
N MET A 478 -31.25 -21.39 -25.24
CA MET A 478 -32.52 -20.66 -25.25
C MET A 478 -33.39 -21.02 -24.03
N GLY A 479 -34.48 -20.29 -23.83
CA GLY A 479 -35.55 -20.68 -22.91
C GLY A 479 -35.16 -20.64 -21.43
N GLN A 480 -34.10 -19.90 -21.08
CA GLN A 480 -33.86 -19.56 -19.68
C GLN A 480 -34.96 -18.60 -19.19
N GLN A 481 -35.06 -18.47 -17.88
CA GLN A 481 -35.90 -17.45 -17.26
C GLN A 481 -34.97 -16.32 -16.82
N THR A 482 -35.05 -15.78 -15.60
CA THR A 482 -34.09 -14.74 -15.20
C THR A 482 -32.69 -15.33 -15.02
N VAL A 483 -31.70 -14.85 -15.78
CA VAL A 483 -30.28 -15.15 -15.54
C VAL A 483 -29.68 -14.07 -14.65
N PHE A 484 -28.98 -14.46 -13.59
CA PHE A 484 -28.42 -13.53 -12.60
C PHE A 484 -26.95 -13.18 -12.84
N ASP A 485 -26.19 -14.15 -13.31
CA ASP A 485 -24.74 -14.07 -13.52
C ASP A 485 -24.30 -15.15 -14.52
N ILE A 486 -23.16 -14.91 -15.18
CA ILE A 486 -22.56 -15.79 -16.20
C ILE A 486 -21.03 -15.68 -16.16
N THR A 487 -20.38 -16.83 -16.30
CA THR A 487 -18.94 -16.94 -16.51
C THR A 487 -18.65 -18.04 -17.51
N ALA A 488 -17.41 -18.20 -17.94
CA ALA A 488 -17.01 -19.32 -18.78
C ALA A 488 -15.64 -19.85 -18.39
N THR A 489 -15.38 -21.10 -18.79
CA THR A 489 -14.03 -21.66 -18.89
C THR A 489 -13.68 -21.79 -20.37
N THR A 490 -12.50 -22.29 -20.71
CA THR A 490 -12.07 -22.53 -22.10
C THR A 490 -12.90 -23.59 -22.84
N THR A 491 -13.82 -24.28 -22.15
CA THR A 491 -14.63 -25.39 -22.72
C THR A 491 -16.13 -25.22 -22.57
N ASN A 492 -16.59 -24.52 -21.52
CA ASN A 492 -18.00 -24.48 -21.13
C ASN A 492 -18.39 -23.08 -20.64
N VAL A 493 -19.62 -22.68 -20.93
CA VAL A 493 -20.26 -21.48 -20.36
C VAL A 493 -21.09 -21.89 -19.16
N TYR A 494 -21.13 -21.08 -18.11
CA TYR A 494 -21.85 -21.33 -16.86
C TYR A 494 -22.69 -20.13 -16.47
N TRP A 495 -23.93 -20.35 -16.02
CA TRP A 495 -24.81 -19.26 -15.60
C TRP A 495 -25.80 -19.69 -14.51
N ILE A 496 -26.34 -18.73 -13.78
CA ILE A 496 -27.34 -18.97 -12.74
C ILE A 496 -28.71 -18.57 -13.29
N SER A 497 -29.58 -19.56 -13.54
CA SER A 497 -30.96 -19.35 -14.02
C SER A 497 -31.96 -19.51 -12.87
N TRP A 498 -32.95 -18.62 -12.79
CA TRP A 498 -34.04 -18.66 -11.81
C TRP A 498 -35.39 -18.84 -12.49
N ASN A 499 -36.08 -19.94 -12.19
CA ASN A 499 -37.37 -20.28 -12.82
C ASN A 499 -38.60 -19.71 -12.09
N GLY A 500 -38.42 -18.73 -11.20
CA GLY A 500 -39.47 -18.23 -10.32
C GLY A 500 -39.58 -18.95 -8.97
N THR A 501 -38.92 -20.11 -8.79
CA THR A 501 -38.93 -20.88 -7.53
C THR A 501 -37.54 -21.27 -7.08
N ILE A 502 -36.78 -21.95 -7.94
CA ILE A 502 -35.40 -22.38 -7.66
C ILE A 502 -34.41 -21.65 -8.56
N ARG A 503 -33.22 -21.41 -8.01
CA ARG A 503 -32.04 -20.99 -8.77
C ARG A 503 -31.17 -22.22 -9.04
N THR A 504 -30.69 -22.34 -10.27
CA THR A 504 -29.92 -23.50 -10.73
C THR A 504 -28.68 -22.99 -11.46
N LEU A 505 -27.51 -23.49 -11.06
CA LEU A 505 -26.27 -23.30 -11.80
C LEU A 505 -26.32 -24.24 -12.99
N ARG A 506 -26.14 -23.70 -14.19
CA ARG A 506 -26.28 -24.39 -15.47
C ARG A 506 -25.01 -24.28 -16.28
N THR A 507 -24.82 -25.22 -17.20
CA THR A 507 -23.71 -25.17 -18.14
C THR A 507 -24.07 -25.69 -19.53
N VAL A 508 -23.31 -25.24 -20.54
CA VAL A 508 -23.33 -25.77 -21.90
C VAL A 508 -21.91 -25.71 -22.49
N PRO A 509 -21.47 -26.70 -23.28
CA PRO A 509 -20.21 -26.62 -24.01
C PRO A 509 -20.19 -25.43 -24.98
N ILE A 510 -19.05 -24.73 -25.07
CA ILE A 510 -18.86 -23.61 -26.00
C ILE A 510 -18.98 -24.06 -27.47
N ALA A 511 -18.64 -25.32 -27.76
CA ALA A 511 -18.86 -25.96 -29.06
C ALA A 511 -20.35 -26.14 -29.42
N GLY A 512 -21.27 -25.93 -28.48
CA GLY A 512 -22.69 -26.26 -28.58
C GLY A 512 -23.00 -27.65 -28.00
N GLY A 513 -24.25 -27.85 -27.56
CA GLY A 513 -24.70 -29.09 -26.93
C GLY A 513 -26.00 -28.89 -26.16
N SER A 514 -26.36 -29.88 -25.34
CA SER A 514 -27.47 -29.76 -24.39
C SER A 514 -27.03 -28.97 -23.17
N VAL A 515 -27.94 -28.14 -22.64
CA VAL A 515 -27.79 -27.53 -21.31
C VAL A 515 -27.88 -28.61 -20.23
N THR A 516 -26.99 -28.57 -19.25
CA THR A 516 -27.03 -29.42 -18.05
C THR A 516 -27.16 -28.59 -16.79
N ASP A 517 -27.88 -29.11 -15.79
CA ASP A 517 -27.95 -28.54 -14.45
C ASP A 517 -26.76 -29.07 -13.63
N VAL A 518 -25.96 -28.16 -13.06
CA VAL A 518 -24.74 -28.45 -12.28
C VAL A 518 -25.06 -28.62 -10.79
N ASP A 519 -25.87 -27.71 -10.24
CA ASP A 519 -26.31 -27.72 -8.84
C ASP A 519 -27.52 -26.79 -8.61
N VAL A 520 -28.25 -26.98 -7.52
CA VAL A 520 -29.30 -26.06 -7.06
C VAL A 520 -28.68 -25.07 -6.08
N VAL A 521 -28.80 -23.77 -6.37
CA VAL A 521 -28.03 -22.70 -5.74
C VAL A 521 -28.92 -21.53 -5.31
N ALA A 522 -29.68 -21.71 -4.23
CA ALA A 522 -30.66 -20.72 -3.75
C ALA A 522 -30.06 -19.30 -3.65
N TYR A 523 -28.82 -19.21 -3.18
CA TYR A 523 -27.92 -18.09 -3.43
C TYR A 523 -26.51 -18.58 -3.79
N THR A 524 -25.87 -17.87 -4.72
CA THR A 524 -24.42 -17.94 -5.03
C THR A 524 -23.93 -16.50 -5.07
N THR A 525 -22.71 -16.28 -4.57
CA THR A 525 -22.07 -14.96 -4.55
C THR A 525 -20.68 -14.94 -5.22
N ALA A 526 -20.14 -16.10 -5.58
CA ALA A 526 -18.91 -16.20 -6.38
C ALA A 526 -18.95 -17.38 -7.38
N LEU A 527 -18.57 -17.08 -8.63
CA LEU A 527 -18.30 -18.02 -9.72
C LEU A 527 -16.86 -17.77 -10.22
N PHE A 528 -15.94 -18.68 -9.95
CA PHE A 528 -14.51 -18.52 -10.23
C PHE A 528 -13.98 -19.59 -11.19
N PRO A 529 -13.83 -19.30 -12.50
CA PRO A 529 -13.28 -20.25 -13.45
C PRO A 529 -11.76 -20.40 -13.26
N PHE A 530 -11.27 -21.63 -13.13
CA PHE A 530 -9.83 -21.91 -13.02
C PHE A 530 -9.49 -23.32 -13.52
N GLY A 531 -8.37 -23.47 -14.24
CA GLY A 531 -7.88 -24.79 -14.69
C GLY A 531 -8.86 -25.54 -15.61
N GLY A 532 -9.72 -24.81 -16.32
CA GLY A 532 -10.81 -25.37 -17.14
C GLY A 532 -12.08 -25.76 -16.37
N GLY A 533 -12.02 -25.83 -15.03
CA GLY A 533 -13.16 -26.06 -14.15
C GLY A 533 -13.76 -24.78 -13.57
N LEU A 534 -14.88 -24.91 -12.87
CA LEU A 534 -15.56 -23.80 -12.19
C LEU A 534 -15.60 -24.06 -10.68
N TYR A 535 -15.04 -23.14 -9.89
CA TYR A 535 -15.14 -23.12 -8.43
C TYR A 535 -16.28 -22.18 -8.04
N PHE A 536 -17.14 -22.59 -7.11
CA PHE A 536 -18.31 -21.81 -6.71
C PHE A 536 -18.73 -22.06 -5.27
N ASN A 537 -19.36 -21.07 -4.65
CA ASN A 537 -20.05 -21.23 -3.38
C ASN A 537 -21.54 -21.51 -3.60
N VAL A 538 -22.13 -22.27 -2.67
CA VAL A 538 -23.56 -22.54 -2.59
C VAL A 538 -24.05 -22.12 -1.21
N ARG A 539 -25.08 -21.28 -1.18
CA ARG A 539 -25.85 -20.94 0.02
C ARG A 539 -27.27 -21.46 -0.14
N ASN A 540 -27.54 -22.60 0.49
CA ASN A 540 -28.86 -23.26 0.52
C ASN A 540 -29.45 -23.30 1.95
N GLY A 541 -28.75 -22.70 2.92
CA GLY A 541 -29.04 -22.77 4.35
C GLY A 541 -28.16 -23.83 5.02
N ASN A 542 -27.42 -23.44 6.06
CA ASN A 542 -26.59 -24.34 6.86
C ASN A 542 -27.43 -25.56 7.35
N PRO A 543 -26.98 -26.82 7.14
CA PRO A 543 -25.63 -27.26 6.76
C PRO A 543 -25.42 -27.55 5.26
N LEU A 544 -26.36 -27.16 4.38
CA LEU A 544 -26.26 -27.36 2.93
C LEU A 544 -25.30 -26.39 2.23
N ASP A 545 -24.81 -25.37 2.97
CA ASP A 545 -23.84 -24.40 2.48
C ASP A 545 -22.47 -25.06 2.26
N LYS A 546 -21.88 -24.81 1.07
CA LYS A 546 -20.65 -25.48 0.62
C LYS A 546 -19.83 -24.65 -0.36
N ILE A 547 -18.57 -25.04 -0.52
CA ILE A 547 -17.73 -24.71 -1.68
C ILE A 547 -17.59 -25.97 -2.51
N ALA A 548 -17.77 -25.85 -3.82
CA ALA A 548 -17.64 -26.95 -4.76
C ALA A 548 -16.82 -26.55 -5.99
N VAL A 549 -16.31 -27.55 -6.70
CA VAL A 549 -15.71 -27.42 -8.02
C VAL A 549 -16.44 -28.32 -9.02
N HIS A 550 -16.87 -27.75 -10.14
CA HIS A 550 -17.28 -28.52 -11.31
C HIS A 550 -16.06 -28.74 -12.21
N THR A 551 -15.73 -30.00 -12.45
CA THR A 551 -14.54 -30.42 -13.19
C THR A 551 -14.74 -30.34 -14.70
N PRO A 552 -13.68 -30.18 -15.52
CA PRO A 552 -13.76 -30.28 -16.98
C PRO A 552 -14.36 -31.60 -17.48
N SER A 553 -14.31 -32.66 -16.67
CA SER A 553 -14.91 -33.97 -16.95
C SER A 553 -16.41 -34.06 -16.64
N GLY A 554 -17.07 -32.97 -16.24
CA GLY A 554 -18.52 -32.92 -16.01
C GLY A 554 -18.99 -33.39 -14.63
N GLY A 555 -18.08 -33.54 -13.65
CA GLY A 555 -18.40 -33.96 -12.29
C GLY A 555 -18.26 -32.83 -11.27
N THR A 556 -19.22 -32.70 -10.34
CA THR A 556 -19.17 -31.74 -9.23
C THR A 556 -18.61 -32.38 -7.96
N GLN A 557 -17.61 -31.76 -7.34
CA GLN A 557 -16.98 -32.21 -6.09
C GLN A 557 -17.14 -31.15 -5.01
N THR A 558 -17.64 -31.52 -3.83
CA THR A 558 -17.65 -30.64 -2.65
C THR A 558 -16.24 -30.56 -2.05
N LEU A 559 -15.70 -29.35 -1.93
CA LEU A 559 -14.41 -29.09 -1.28
C LEU A 559 -14.59 -28.78 0.21
N LYS A 560 -15.64 -28.01 0.55
CA LYS A 560 -15.93 -27.55 1.92
C LYS A 560 -17.42 -27.53 2.18
N SER A 561 -17.82 -27.72 3.44
CA SER A 561 -19.22 -27.65 3.91
C SER A 561 -19.29 -27.09 5.33
N GLY A 562 -20.49 -26.90 5.88
CA GLY A 562 -20.71 -26.63 7.31
C GLY A 562 -20.51 -25.18 7.78
N ASN A 563 -20.11 -24.27 6.89
CA ASN A 563 -20.08 -22.82 7.13
C ASN A 563 -20.83 -22.10 6.01
N THR A 564 -21.25 -20.86 6.26
CA THR A 564 -21.88 -20.01 5.24
C THR A 564 -20.81 -19.28 4.43
N TYR A 565 -20.43 -19.85 3.28
CA TYR A 565 -19.37 -19.31 2.43
C TYR A 565 -19.86 -18.14 1.55
N ASP A 566 -19.03 -17.12 1.30
CA ASP A 566 -19.41 -15.91 0.54
C ASP A 566 -18.51 -15.50 -0.63
N SER A 567 -17.31 -16.07 -0.70
CA SER A 567 -16.41 -15.87 -1.83
C SER A 567 -15.51 -17.09 -1.99
N VAL A 568 -15.04 -17.34 -3.20
CA VAL A 568 -14.09 -18.41 -3.50
C VAL A 568 -13.15 -17.98 -4.63
N ALA A 569 -11.86 -18.30 -4.50
CA ALA A 569 -10.86 -18.17 -5.55
C ALA A 569 -9.76 -19.23 -5.38
N THR A 570 -8.96 -19.46 -6.41
CA THR A 570 -7.86 -20.44 -6.38
C THR A 570 -6.75 -20.13 -7.39
N ASP A 571 -5.55 -20.64 -7.14
CA ASP A 571 -4.45 -20.75 -8.11
C ASP A 571 -4.14 -22.22 -8.48
N GLY A 572 -5.07 -23.13 -8.19
CA GLY A 572 -4.95 -24.57 -8.43
C GLY A 572 -4.24 -25.34 -7.32
N THR A 573 -3.48 -24.66 -6.45
CA THR A 573 -2.78 -25.29 -5.31
C THR A 573 -3.46 -24.98 -3.99
N VAL A 574 -3.91 -23.73 -3.82
CA VAL A 574 -4.55 -23.21 -2.62
C VAL A 574 -5.96 -22.73 -2.96
N LEU A 575 -6.87 -22.89 -2.01
CA LEU A 575 -8.23 -22.36 -2.03
C LEU A 575 -8.26 -21.13 -1.12
N TRP A 576 -8.78 -20.01 -1.61
CA TRP A 576 -9.13 -18.85 -0.80
C TRP A 576 -10.64 -18.76 -0.72
N TYR A 577 -11.17 -18.46 0.47
CA TYR A 577 -12.62 -18.33 0.65
C TYR A 577 -13.00 -17.47 1.85
N GLY A 578 -14.12 -16.76 1.71
CA GLY A 578 -14.74 -16.02 2.80
C GLY A 578 -15.77 -16.88 3.57
N ILE A 579 -15.73 -16.85 4.91
CA ILE A 579 -16.80 -17.36 5.77
C ILE A 579 -17.57 -16.16 6.34
N PHE A 580 -18.88 -16.09 6.10
CA PHE A 580 -19.75 -15.05 6.65
C PHE A 580 -20.12 -15.38 8.10
N ASP A 581 -19.89 -14.43 9.02
CA ASP A 581 -20.06 -14.63 10.47
C ASP A 581 -21.45 -14.24 11.00
N GLY A 582 -22.32 -13.68 10.16
CA GLY A 582 -23.65 -13.20 10.52
C GLY A 582 -23.76 -11.69 10.75
N ASN A 583 -22.64 -10.97 10.89
CA ASN A 583 -22.59 -9.55 11.28
C ASN A 583 -22.10 -8.63 10.15
N ASN A 584 -22.41 -8.96 8.88
CA ASN A 584 -21.84 -8.30 7.69
C ASN A 584 -20.30 -8.34 7.65
N ASN A 585 -19.70 -9.36 8.24
CA ASN A 585 -18.26 -9.57 8.23
C ASN A 585 -17.95 -10.96 7.64
N THR A 586 -16.96 -11.01 6.76
CA THR A 586 -16.55 -12.22 6.05
C THR A 586 -15.02 -12.36 6.10
N PRO A 587 -14.45 -12.89 7.18
CA PRO A 587 -13.03 -13.22 7.25
C PRO A 587 -12.59 -14.16 6.11
N ILE A 588 -11.50 -13.82 5.43
CA ILE A 588 -10.93 -14.64 4.35
C ILE A 588 -9.94 -15.64 4.93
N TYR A 589 -10.12 -16.90 4.56
CA TYR A 589 -9.25 -18.02 4.87
C TYR A 589 -8.52 -18.50 3.61
N ARG A 590 -7.37 -19.15 3.81
CA ARG A 590 -6.71 -19.97 2.79
C ARG A 590 -6.39 -21.37 3.28
N GLU A 591 -6.35 -22.33 2.38
CA GLU A 591 -5.80 -23.66 2.66
C GLU A 591 -5.33 -24.38 1.39
N PRO A 592 -4.36 -25.30 1.45
CA PRO A 592 -3.97 -26.11 0.29
C PRO A 592 -5.10 -27.09 -0.06
N ILE A 593 -5.52 -27.14 -1.32
CA ILE A 593 -6.66 -27.95 -1.79
C ILE A 593 -6.51 -29.45 -1.46
N ALA A 594 -5.27 -29.95 -1.44
CA ALA A 594 -4.96 -31.35 -1.20
C ALA A 594 -4.82 -31.74 0.29
N SER A 595 -5.04 -30.82 1.23
CA SER A 595 -4.79 -31.07 2.66
C SER A 595 -5.75 -30.30 3.58
N THR A 596 -5.91 -30.78 4.81
CA THR A 596 -6.65 -30.06 5.85
C THR A 596 -5.73 -29.12 6.62
N GLY A 597 -6.07 -27.82 6.69
CA GLY A 597 -5.32 -26.84 7.46
C GLY A 597 -5.66 -25.41 7.05
N SER A 598 -6.77 -24.89 7.55
CA SER A 598 -7.24 -23.55 7.21
C SER A 598 -6.47 -22.48 7.98
N VAL A 599 -5.81 -21.58 7.26
CA VAL A 599 -5.11 -20.41 7.80
C VAL A 599 -5.98 -19.19 7.59
N LEU A 600 -6.24 -18.46 8.66
CA LEU A 600 -6.91 -17.16 8.62
C LEU A 600 -6.00 -16.14 7.95
N LEU A 601 -6.46 -15.52 6.86
CA LEU A 601 -5.69 -14.57 6.05
C LEU A 601 -6.15 -13.13 6.33
N THR A 602 -7.46 -12.91 6.47
CA THR A 602 -8.01 -11.58 6.82
C THR A 602 -9.05 -11.66 7.93
N THR A 603 -9.09 -10.62 8.76
CA THR A 603 -10.11 -10.38 9.80
C THR A 603 -10.60 -8.94 9.70
N PRO A 604 -11.64 -8.65 8.88
CA PRO A 604 -12.12 -7.29 8.71
C PRO A 604 -12.35 -6.60 10.08
N PRO A 605 -11.92 -5.34 10.25
CA PRO A 605 -11.53 -4.40 9.20
C PRO A 605 -10.10 -4.57 8.61
N PHE A 606 -9.26 -5.51 9.08
CA PHE A 606 -7.87 -5.65 8.62
C PHE A 606 -7.53 -7.04 8.04
N PRO A 607 -6.85 -7.14 6.89
CA PRO A 607 -6.52 -6.12 5.90
C PRO A 607 -7.67 -5.85 4.91
N GLY A 608 -8.76 -5.21 5.35
CA GLY A 608 -9.75 -4.55 4.49
C GLY A 608 -10.66 -5.41 3.60
N ILE A 609 -10.33 -6.67 3.29
CA ILE A 609 -11.08 -7.50 2.33
C ILE A 609 -12.07 -8.44 3.04
N ASP A 610 -13.32 -8.45 2.55
CA ASP A 610 -14.39 -9.39 2.92
C ASP A 610 -14.96 -10.21 1.74
N HIS A 611 -14.79 -9.79 0.48
CA HIS A 611 -14.96 -10.67 -0.69
C HIS A 611 -13.77 -10.61 -1.65
N ILE A 612 -13.40 -11.77 -2.18
CA ILE A 612 -12.31 -11.94 -3.14
C ILE A 612 -12.78 -11.59 -4.56
N ILE A 613 -12.00 -10.75 -5.25
CA ILE A 613 -12.15 -10.46 -6.69
C ILE A 613 -11.21 -11.37 -7.50
N ALA A 614 -9.92 -11.44 -7.12
CA ALA A 614 -8.92 -12.24 -7.83
C ALA A 614 -7.72 -12.61 -6.97
N VAL A 615 -6.98 -13.61 -7.44
CA VAL A 615 -5.76 -14.13 -6.82
C VAL A 615 -4.66 -14.16 -7.87
N GLU A 616 -3.52 -13.50 -7.60
CA GLU A 616 -2.34 -13.43 -8.46
C GLU A 616 -1.08 -13.84 -7.69
N ALA A 617 0.02 -14.11 -8.41
CA ALA A 617 1.26 -14.67 -7.86
C ALA A 617 1.71 -14.10 -6.50
N SER A 618 1.62 -12.78 -6.31
CA SER A 618 2.00 -12.10 -5.05
C SER A 618 0.85 -11.46 -4.28
N TYR A 619 -0.36 -11.36 -4.87
CA TYR A 619 -1.42 -10.50 -4.34
C TYR A 619 -2.80 -11.15 -4.37
N LEU A 620 -3.58 -10.88 -3.32
CA LEU A 620 -5.02 -11.07 -3.23
C LEU A 620 -5.68 -9.72 -3.50
N TYR A 621 -6.70 -9.68 -4.35
CA TYR A 621 -7.54 -8.50 -4.55
C TYR A 621 -8.95 -8.79 -4.12
N GLY A 622 -9.60 -7.79 -3.53
CA GLY A 622 -10.96 -7.92 -3.01
C GLY A 622 -11.59 -6.59 -2.71
N TRP A 623 -12.87 -6.59 -2.37
CA TRP A 623 -13.57 -5.41 -1.90
C TRP A 623 -13.89 -5.49 -0.39
N ASN A 624 -14.39 -4.37 0.14
CA ASN A 624 -15.02 -4.27 1.45
C ASN A 624 -16.50 -3.91 1.29
N SER A 625 -17.41 -4.75 1.78
CA SER A 625 -18.86 -4.53 1.74
C SER A 625 -19.32 -3.31 2.56
N GLY A 626 -18.59 -2.96 3.62
CA GLY A 626 -18.88 -1.80 4.48
C GLY A 626 -18.40 -0.45 3.94
N GLY A 627 -17.50 -0.44 2.94
CA GLY A 627 -16.90 0.79 2.42
C GLY A 627 -16.86 0.93 0.90
N GLY A 628 -17.23 -0.11 0.13
CA GLY A 628 -17.14 -0.12 -1.33
C GLY A 628 -15.71 0.00 -1.89
N LYS A 629 -14.68 -0.10 -1.06
CA LYS A 629 -13.28 0.09 -1.49
C LYS A 629 -12.70 -1.19 -2.07
N ILE A 630 -11.89 -1.08 -3.11
CA ILE A 630 -11.06 -2.17 -3.62
C ILE A 630 -9.70 -2.13 -2.92
N TYR A 631 -9.24 -3.28 -2.47
CA TYR A 631 -7.95 -3.47 -1.81
C TYR A 631 -7.07 -4.48 -2.53
N LYS A 632 -5.77 -4.34 -2.31
CA LYS A 632 -4.69 -5.25 -2.70
C LYS A 632 -3.94 -5.66 -1.43
N VAL A 633 -3.77 -6.97 -1.22
CA VAL A 633 -3.15 -7.55 -0.01
C VAL A 633 -2.08 -8.56 -0.44
N VAL A 634 -0.95 -8.60 0.26
CA VAL A 634 0.13 -9.57 -0.01
C VAL A 634 -0.26 -10.97 0.47
N ARG A 635 0.09 -12.02 -0.29
CA ARG A 635 -0.26 -13.42 0.05
C ARG A 635 0.76 -14.10 0.98
#